data_AF-A0A3A5W1U6-F1
#
_entry.id   AF-A0A3A5W1U6-F1
#
_cell.length_a   1.000
_cell.length_b   1.000
_cell.length_c   1.000
_cell.angle_alpha   90.00
_cell.angle_beta   90.00
_cell.angle_gamma   90.00
#
_symmetry.space_group_name_H-M   'P 1'
#
loop_
_entity.id
_entity.type
_entity.pdbx_description
1 polymer ?
#
loop_
_entity_poly.entity_id
_entity_poly.type
_entity_poly.pdbx_seq_one_letter_code
_entity_poly.pdbx_strand_id
1 'polypeptide(L)'
;GFETPNPTVDWPNIPFFVPTQAREWPVPSDHPRRAGVSAFGFGGTNFHIALEGYDPSYHHEMAQDWDARWNSYSRTSSVSAPSILDASANPTLTHEAMKSIEGGVLLLSGNSIEELTTSLSKLHFEGPLFDSDPRGLRLSMALQDASSNFQTKAACRMALIATSWAEFEKRKTLALSSLSDKAKWGFLQAQGILVSDDASLPDGVKIAHMYPGQGSQYVGMTTDLFHRYGPVQNVWKAADSTMVEVLDGETLSSFVLREGLDKEERIAAEHKLKQTEYTQPAMLTADLAIEHALNAYGHHPDMVAGHSLGEYAALMASGILNMDGALRAAAARGTEMGSVEIDDKGLMASVTAPYEDVERILSSSEGYVIAANKNSPKMTVIAGATDAVQNVMKIFEEEGFNCVPLATSHAFHSSIVAPANEPLRRFLSSLEINWPNIPITANVDGMFYPNEGPDAKEGILAKLAPQMASSVEWTSQIQTMYAAGARIFVEVGPKRALTMFASQILEEKEHLAIMTNHPKQGGIASFLTAIGALAVAGRPPLRVDPNSEVFSEAFRAGPIEAHSAVELPVRSNQEELRVRARPLPSKGGAAPPVSAPVSTTVQVVKETTVADYIGDRIAAHCGYPAMFCQGMVNLRSGLGLSESSLQTIIAGIRNEAQTDSEVDVSSAETVADLERWVRETPRDWAPRVHLATSQNSGQVQSVAVHDPLMQRRSDPYVVSGISLGLPGGEKVFDEDVFERLVRGETCIQEVTDEYKQRLLDKNITRLIKGRDGSVNMEQAKVFGDIPQLAGVKAAFDLAEEFGVDPKLVMAWDITTQLAMGAGLLALRDAGIPLTPEEQIGKGGLRLIRNWQVPSVHRDRTGIVFASCFSGMQMAMKHAKSDGDDGEGKFDRRYLFQILTMGHSQFAQYTGIRGPTTTINLACASATGAFQIAEDWLANDRVDRVVILSADDVTGDELWEWIGSGFAASGAASTSNVVEEAALPFDKRRNGLVLGMGAAAFVVERKSEAEQRGVQPIAELLGAKTANSAYHGTRLDVEHVAETVDSFVEEMEQRWGLNRHQMAKELVFYSHETYTPARGGSAQSEVRALRKTFGDSTDEMVIANTKGFTGHPMGVGIEDASMFYGLLNKRIPPIANHKVLDEELGNLNLSTGGDYPELKYGMRFAAGFGSQIGLSMVRSWPIVGERIDGKRLLTWCRNLAENDDIQLRVLDNKLVAYVDGDNNL
;
A
#
# COMPACT_ATOMS: atom_id res chain seq x y z
N GLY A 1 65.87 -25.14 4.06
CA GLY A 1 65.74 -24.86 5.50
C GLY A 1 66.12 -23.43 5.75
N PHE A 2 65.43 -22.74 6.66
CA PHE A 2 65.76 -21.37 7.02
C PHE A 2 66.86 -21.39 8.09
N GLU A 3 68.04 -20.85 7.77
CA GLU A 3 69.19 -20.78 8.68
C GLU A 3 69.71 -19.35 8.85
N THR A 4 69.84 -18.61 7.75
CA THR A 4 70.31 -17.22 7.75
C THR A 4 69.17 -16.28 7.33
N PRO A 5 68.72 -15.36 8.19
CA PRO A 5 67.68 -14.38 7.85
C PRO A 5 68.16 -13.41 6.77
N ASN A 6 67.27 -12.98 5.88
CA ASN A 6 67.59 -11.96 4.87
C ASN A 6 67.88 -10.62 5.55
N PRO A 7 69.09 -10.04 5.40
CA PRO A 7 69.49 -8.82 6.11
C PRO A 7 68.71 -7.56 5.68
N THR A 8 68.00 -7.60 4.54
CA THR A 8 67.18 -6.46 4.10
C THR A 8 65.82 -6.37 4.79
N VAL A 9 65.46 -7.38 5.58
CA VAL A 9 64.25 -7.38 6.39
C VAL A 9 64.66 -7.07 7.83
N ASP A 10 63.98 -6.12 8.45
CA ASP A 10 64.27 -5.68 9.82
C ASP A 10 63.67 -6.64 10.86
N TRP A 11 64.22 -7.87 10.91
CA TRP A 11 63.75 -8.96 11.76
C TRP A 11 63.60 -8.60 13.25
N PRO A 12 64.49 -7.81 13.89
CA PRO A 12 64.34 -7.43 15.29
C PRO A 12 63.09 -6.60 15.60
N ASN A 13 62.58 -5.85 14.62
CA ASN A 13 61.48 -4.90 14.82
C ASN A 13 60.14 -5.37 14.22
N ILE A 14 60.05 -6.61 13.76
CA ILE A 14 58.80 -7.21 13.25
C ILE A 14 58.36 -8.38 14.13
N PRO A 15 57.06 -8.60 14.30
CA PRO A 15 56.54 -9.69 15.14
C PRO A 15 56.64 -11.07 14.48
N PHE A 16 57.18 -11.14 13.25
CA PHE A 16 57.26 -12.37 12.47
C PHE A 16 58.54 -13.15 12.78
N PHE A 17 58.41 -14.45 12.98
CA PHE A 17 59.52 -15.38 13.07
C PHE A 17 59.29 -16.57 12.16
N VAL A 18 60.37 -17.20 11.70
CA VAL A 18 60.28 -18.42 10.90
C VAL A 18 60.47 -19.63 11.82
N PRO A 19 59.47 -20.53 11.95
CA PRO A 19 59.63 -21.74 12.77
C PRO A 19 60.61 -22.71 12.09
N THR A 20 61.76 -22.97 12.74
CA THR A 20 62.79 -23.90 12.25
C THR A 20 62.62 -25.34 12.73
N GLN A 21 61.64 -25.57 13.62
CA GLN A 21 61.20 -26.87 14.11
C GLN A 21 59.69 -26.82 14.35
N ALA A 22 59.03 -27.99 14.41
CA ALA A 22 57.62 -28.04 14.79
C ALA A 22 57.44 -27.42 16.19
N ARG A 23 56.46 -26.53 16.33
CA ARG A 23 56.14 -25.85 17.59
C ARG A 23 54.67 -26.07 17.91
N GLU A 24 54.37 -26.08 19.20
CA GLU A 24 52.99 -26.04 19.66
C GLU A 24 52.34 -24.73 19.20
N TRP A 25 51.09 -24.82 18.75
CA TRP A 25 50.26 -23.66 18.43
C TRP A 25 49.27 -23.46 19.58
N PRO A 26 49.50 -22.50 20.48
CA PRO A 26 48.60 -22.27 21.61
C PRO A 26 47.18 -21.97 21.14
N VAL A 27 46.18 -22.51 21.85
CA VAL A 27 44.76 -22.15 21.61
C VAL A 27 44.54 -20.77 22.25
N PRO A 28 44.12 -19.75 21.48
CA PRO A 28 43.73 -18.47 22.05
C PRO A 28 42.47 -18.64 22.91
N SER A 29 42.33 -17.85 23.98
CA SER A 29 41.22 -17.98 24.95
C SER A 29 39.86 -17.52 24.42
N ASP A 30 39.85 -16.72 23.35
CA ASP A 30 38.70 -15.90 22.96
C ASP A 30 38.35 -16.02 21.46
N HIS A 31 39.12 -16.80 20.71
CA HIS A 31 38.80 -17.17 19.33
C HIS A 31 39.56 -18.44 18.90
N PRO A 32 39.09 -19.14 17.85
CA PRO A 32 39.81 -20.28 17.32
C PRO A 32 41.15 -19.87 16.66
N ARG A 33 42.05 -20.83 16.46
CA ARG A 33 43.36 -20.59 15.81
C ARG A 33 43.16 -20.14 14.37
N ARG A 34 43.88 -19.11 13.92
CA ARG A 34 43.77 -18.52 12.56
C ARG A 34 45.10 -18.55 11.81
N ALA A 35 45.09 -18.96 10.55
CA ALA A 35 46.25 -18.98 9.66
C ALA A 35 46.00 -18.15 8.39
N GLY A 36 47.03 -17.53 7.83
CA GLY A 36 46.99 -16.95 6.50
C GLY A 36 47.79 -17.80 5.51
N VAL A 37 47.24 -18.04 4.32
CA VAL A 37 47.91 -18.73 3.21
C VAL A 37 47.94 -17.78 2.02
N SER A 38 49.15 -17.41 1.58
CA SER A 38 49.36 -16.56 0.40
C SER A 38 49.97 -17.36 -0.74
N ALA A 39 49.52 -17.11 -1.96
CA ALA A 39 50.12 -17.63 -3.19
C ALA A 39 50.22 -16.50 -4.24
N PHE A 40 51.42 -16.27 -4.76
CA PHE A 40 51.69 -15.16 -5.68
C PHE A 40 52.12 -15.71 -7.04
N GLY A 41 51.27 -15.53 -8.05
CA GLY A 41 51.50 -15.99 -9.41
C GLY A 41 52.37 -15.00 -10.20
N PHE A 42 53.23 -15.52 -11.08
CA PHE A 42 54.17 -14.69 -11.85
C PHE A 42 53.49 -13.63 -12.75
N GLY A 43 52.22 -13.85 -13.13
CA GLY A 43 51.42 -12.91 -13.91
C GLY A 43 50.84 -11.74 -13.11
N GLY A 44 51.17 -11.63 -11.81
CA GLY A 44 50.65 -10.58 -10.93
C GLY A 44 49.34 -10.93 -10.23
N THR A 45 48.76 -12.11 -10.51
CA THR A 45 47.59 -12.62 -9.79
C THR A 45 48.02 -13.17 -8.43
N ASN A 46 47.53 -12.53 -7.38
CA ASN A 46 47.84 -12.86 -5.99
C ASN A 46 46.59 -13.43 -5.30
N PHE A 47 46.74 -14.58 -4.66
CA PHE A 47 45.70 -15.19 -3.84
C PHE A 47 46.12 -15.13 -2.37
N HIS A 48 45.18 -14.80 -1.51
CA HIS A 48 45.35 -14.87 -0.07
C HIS A 48 44.09 -15.47 0.56
N ILE A 49 44.26 -16.43 1.44
CA ILE A 49 43.18 -17.10 2.16
C ILE A 49 43.47 -17.01 3.65
N ALA A 50 42.50 -16.50 4.40
CA ALA A 50 42.47 -16.64 5.85
C ALA A 50 41.72 -17.92 6.22
N LEU A 51 42.35 -18.74 7.06
CA LEU A 51 41.82 -20.00 7.58
C LEU A 51 41.61 -19.86 9.09
N GLU A 52 40.59 -20.52 9.60
CA GLU A 52 40.30 -20.61 11.03
C GLU A 52 40.01 -22.08 11.38
N GLY A 53 40.49 -22.54 12.54
CA GLY A 53 40.19 -23.88 13.05
C GLY A 53 38.74 -23.97 13.53
N TYR A 54 38.02 -25.02 13.17
CA TYR A 54 36.60 -25.18 13.55
C TYR A 54 36.44 -25.55 15.04
N ASP A 55 35.60 -24.80 15.75
CA ASP A 55 35.17 -24.98 17.13
C ASP A 55 33.63 -24.92 17.17
N PRO A 56 32.92 -26.03 17.49
CA PRO A 56 31.47 -26.09 17.40
C PRO A 56 30.74 -25.07 18.28
N SER A 57 31.23 -24.82 19.49
CA SER A 57 30.63 -23.85 20.41
C SER A 57 30.75 -22.43 19.89
N TYR A 58 31.97 -22.04 19.49
CA TYR A 58 32.25 -20.70 18.98
C TYR A 58 31.54 -20.44 17.64
N HIS A 59 31.57 -21.42 16.73
CA HIS A 59 30.97 -21.26 15.41
C HIS A 59 29.45 -21.38 15.42
N HIS A 60 28.83 -22.08 16.38
CA HIS A 60 27.38 -22.08 16.51
C HIS A 60 26.85 -20.72 16.98
N GLU A 61 27.47 -20.12 17.98
CA GLU A 61 27.14 -18.74 18.39
C GLU A 61 27.42 -17.74 17.27
N MET A 62 28.56 -17.88 16.57
CA MET A 62 28.88 -17.02 15.43
C MET A 62 27.92 -17.21 14.26
N ALA A 63 27.40 -18.43 14.02
CA ALA A 63 26.39 -18.70 12.99
C ALA A 63 25.04 -18.10 13.37
N GLN A 64 24.59 -18.23 14.63
CA GLN A 64 23.36 -17.59 15.10
C GLN A 64 23.45 -16.06 15.01
N ASP A 65 24.58 -15.49 15.42
CA ASP A 65 24.86 -14.06 15.29
C ASP A 65 24.99 -13.64 13.82
N TRP A 66 25.56 -14.48 12.96
CA TRP A 66 25.62 -14.23 11.52
C TRP A 66 24.23 -14.27 10.89
N ASP A 67 23.37 -15.23 11.24
CA ASP A 67 21.99 -15.32 10.76
C ASP A 67 21.18 -14.11 11.22
N ALA A 68 21.32 -13.71 12.48
CA ALA A 68 20.69 -12.50 13.01
C ALA A 68 21.17 -11.23 12.28
N ARG A 69 22.48 -11.10 12.05
CA ARG A 69 23.08 -9.97 11.33
C ARG A 69 22.73 -9.99 9.84
N TRP A 70 22.67 -11.16 9.22
CA TRP A 70 22.27 -11.35 7.82
C TRP A 70 20.81 -10.95 7.62
N ASN A 71 19.90 -11.39 8.49
CA ASN A 71 18.49 -10.99 8.50
C ASN A 71 18.31 -9.48 8.70
N SER A 72 19.15 -8.86 9.55
CA SER A 72 19.18 -7.39 9.71
C SER A 72 19.76 -6.67 8.48
N TYR A 73 20.79 -7.23 7.84
CA TYR A 73 21.51 -6.61 6.73
C TYR A 73 20.75 -6.71 5.40
N SER A 74 20.08 -7.83 5.14
CA SER A 74 19.38 -8.09 3.88
C SER A 74 18.07 -7.30 3.73
N ARG A 75 17.66 -6.50 4.74
CA ARG A 75 16.29 -5.96 4.89
C ARG A 75 15.20 -7.01 4.70
N THR A 76 15.57 -8.28 4.81
CA THR A 76 14.63 -9.37 5.01
C THR A 76 14.30 -9.31 6.48
N SER A 77 13.51 -8.29 6.89
CA SER A 77 12.51 -8.64 7.87
C SER A 77 11.74 -9.77 7.19
N SER A 78 12.01 -11.01 7.60
CA SER A 78 10.90 -11.94 7.66
C SER A 78 9.80 -11.12 8.33
N VAL A 79 8.70 -10.92 7.63
CA VAL A 79 7.50 -10.41 8.26
C VAL A 79 7.01 -11.53 9.19
N SER A 80 7.83 -11.91 10.17
CA SER A 80 7.62 -13.03 11.06
C SER A 80 7.02 -12.43 12.31
N ALA A 81 5.72 -12.18 12.20
CA ALA A 81 4.86 -12.20 13.36
C ALA A 81 4.26 -13.61 13.46
N PRO A 82 3.95 -14.11 14.67
CA PRO A 82 3.12 -15.30 14.83
C PRO A 82 1.81 -15.28 14.03
N SER A 83 1.33 -14.09 13.66
CA SER A 83 0.15 -13.91 12.81
C SER A 83 0.36 -14.10 11.31
N ILE A 84 1.61 -14.11 10.85
CA ILE A 84 2.00 -14.21 9.44
C ILE A 84 2.54 -15.62 9.21
N LEU A 85 1.78 -16.41 8.45
CA LEU A 85 2.06 -17.81 8.21
C LEU A 85 2.88 -18.02 6.93
N ASP A 86 2.72 -17.13 5.96
CA ASP A 86 3.50 -17.08 4.72
C ASP A 86 3.95 -15.63 4.45
N ALA A 87 5.23 -15.34 4.65
CA ALA A 87 5.79 -14.01 4.44
C ALA A 87 5.92 -13.63 2.95
N SER A 88 5.73 -14.57 2.02
CA SER A 88 5.72 -14.31 0.58
C SER A 88 4.32 -13.97 0.03
N ALA A 89 3.28 -14.23 0.82
CA ALA A 89 1.89 -13.96 0.45
C ALA A 89 1.52 -12.48 0.64
N ASN A 90 0.65 -11.95 -0.23
CA ASN A 90 0.28 -10.53 -0.19
C ASN A 90 -0.83 -10.25 0.85
N PRO A 91 -0.62 -9.34 1.81
CA PRO A 91 -1.64 -9.00 2.80
C PRO A 91 -2.73 -8.11 2.19
N THR A 92 -3.99 -8.55 2.28
CA THR A 92 -5.16 -7.81 1.76
C THR A 92 -6.30 -7.65 2.77
N LEU A 93 -6.26 -8.36 3.90
CA LEU A 93 -7.26 -8.28 4.96
C LEU A 93 -6.76 -7.45 6.14
N THR A 94 -7.62 -6.59 6.69
CA THR A 94 -7.35 -5.88 7.95
C THR A 94 -7.40 -6.84 9.14
N HIS A 95 -6.91 -6.39 10.30
CA HIS A 95 -6.96 -7.17 11.53
C HIS A 95 -8.39 -7.53 11.93
N GLU A 96 -9.33 -6.60 11.82
CA GLU A 96 -10.77 -6.86 12.06
C GLU A 96 -11.36 -7.89 11.10
N ALA A 97 -11.08 -7.77 9.79
CA ALA A 97 -11.56 -8.72 8.79
C ALA A 97 -10.94 -10.11 8.97
N MET A 98 -9.70 -10.20 9.47
CA MET A 98 -9.08 -11.48 9.77
C MET A 98 -9.61 -12.11 11.06
N LYS A 99 -9.97 -11.30 12.06
CA LYS A 99 -10.62 -11.79 13.29
C LYS A 99 -11.97 -12.43 13.00
N SER A 100 -12.76 -11.91 12.07
CA SER A 100 -14.08 -12.49 11.73
C SER A 100 -13.99 -13.90 11.13
N ILE A 101 -12.84 -14.25 10.53
CA ILE A 101 -12.58 -15.55 9.92
C ILE A 101 -11.61 -16.43 10.73
N GLU A 102 -11.17 -15.98 11.91
CA GLU A 102 -10.29 -16.74 12.80
C GLU A 102 -11.05 -17.87 13.52
N GLY A 103 -10.31 -18.89 13.99
CA GLY A 103 -10.87 -19.91 14.87
C GLY A 103 -10.05 -21.19 14.89
N GLY A 104 -10.05 -21.91 16.01
CA GLY A 104 -9.29 -23.14 16.19
C GLY A 104 -10.08 -24.26 16.86
N VAL A 105 -9.53 -25.47 16.78
CA VAL A 105 -10.01 -26.66 17.49
C VAL A 105 -8.88 -27.18 18.35
N LEU A 106 -9.10 -27.23 19.66
CA LEU A 106 -8.21 -27.90 20.61
C LEU A 106 -8.69 -29.33 20.83
N LEU A 107 -7.82 -30.31 20.59
CA LEU A 107 -8.08 -31.73 20.83
C LEU A 107 -7.25 -32.21 22.01
N LEU A 108 -7.90 -32.80 23.01
CA LEU A 108 -7.25 -33.41 24.16
C LEU A 108 -7.75 -34.84 24.37
N SER A 109 -6.85 -35.69 24.87
CA SER A 109 -7.11 -37.10 25.14
C SER A 109 -6.48 -37.50 26.46
N GLY A 110 -7.10 -38.43 27.19
CA GLY A 110 -6.60 -38.96 28.45
C GLY A 110 -7.30 -40.27 28.83
N ASN A 111 -6.82 -40.92 29.88
CA ASN A 111 -7.41 -42.16 30.40
C ASN A 111 -8.60 -41.91 31.34
N SER A 112 -8.84 -40.66 31.74
CA SER A 112 -9.94 -40.23 32.61
C SER A 112 -10.33 -38.77 32.34
N ILE A 113 -11.49 -38.36 32.84
CA ILE A 113 -11.95 -36.96 32.81
C ILE A 113 -11.05 -36.07 33.67
N GLU A 114 -10.51 -36.58 34.78
CA GLU A 114 -9.54 -35.88 35.62
C GLU A 114 -8.23 -35.59 34.87
N GLU A 115 -7.75 -36.52 34.05
CA GLU A 115 -6.57 -36.31 33.19
C GLU A 115 -6.84 -35.25 32.11
N LEU A 116 -8.03 -35.27 31.48
CA LEU A 116 -8.43 -34.22 30.53
C LEU A 116 -8.49 -32.85 31.20
N THR A 117 -9.10 -32.78 32.38
CA THR A 117 -9.22 -31.55 33.18
C THR A 117 -7.84 -31.01 33.57
N THR A 118 -6.94 -31.91 33.99
CA THR A 118 -5.55 -31.57 34.31
C THR A 118 -4.81 -31.05 33.09
N SER A 119 -4.90 -31.74 31.95
CA SER A 119 -4.28 -31.31 30.69
C SER A 119 -4.80 -29.95 30.23
N LEU A 120 -6.11 -29.74 30.29
CA LEU A 120 -6.74 -28.46 29.95
C LEU A 120 -6.28 -27.34 30.90
N SER A 121 -6.16 -27.61 32.20
CA SER A 121 -5.72 -26.62 33.19
C SER A 121 -4.25 -26.19 33.01
N LYS A 122 -3.41 -27.09 32.48
CA LYS A 122 -1.98 -26.85 32.20
C LYS A 122 -1.75 -26.06 30.91
N LEU A 123 -2.74 -25.99 30.02
CA LEU A 123 -2.61 -25.22 28.79
C LEU A 123 -2.56 -23.73 29.10
N HIS A 124 -1.40 -23.14 28.84
CA HIS A 124 -1.17 -21.72 28.90
C HIS A 124 -0.43 -21.31 27.62
N PHE A 125 -0.89 -20.22 27.01
CA PHE A 125 -0.28 -19.65 25.81
C PHE A 125 0.35 -18.32 26.21
N GLU A 126 1.66 -18.23 26.04
CA GLU A 126 2.43 -17.04 26.41
C GLU A 126 2.57 -16.10 25.21
N GLY A 127 2.60 -14.79 25.50
CA GLY A 127 2.81 -13.74 24.50
C GLY A 127 1.53 -13.03 24.04
N PRO A 128 1.65 -12.05 23.11
CA PRO A 128 0.52 -11.31 22.58
C PRO A 128 -0.44 -12.24 21.82
N LEU A 129 -1.74 -12.11 22.09
CA LEU A 129 -2.78 -12.90 21.44
C LEU A 129 -3.38 -12.13 20.27
N PHE A 130 -3.75 -12.85 19.21
CA PHE A 130 -4.24 -12.25 17.98
C PHE A 130 -5.53 -11.44 18.15
N ASP A 131 -6.34 -11.64 19.19
CA ASP A 131 -7.56 -10.84 19.42
C ASP A 131 -7.24 -9.36 19.67
N SER A 132 -6.10 -9.09 20.31
CA SER A 132 -5.71 -7.75 20.78
C SER A 132 -4.50 -7.17 20.04
N ASP A 133 -3.72 -8.00 19.36
CA ASP A 133 -2.51 -7.60 18.66
C ASP A 133 -2.52 -8.20 17.23
N PRO A 134 -2.45 -7.39 16.16
CA PRO A 134 -2.40 -7.90 14.78
C PRO A 134 -1.19 -8.82 14.53
N ARG A 135 -0.16 -8.76 15.37
CA ARG A 135 1.04 -9.60 15.33
C ARG A 135 0.96 -10.82 16.25
N GLY A 136 -0.10 -10.92 17.04
CA GLY A 136 -0.26 -11.92 18.08
C GLY A 136 -0.47 -13.35 17.54
N LEU A 137 -0.33 -14.31 18.45
CA LEU A 137 -0.46 -15.73 18.16
C LEU A 137 -1.86 -16.07 17.62
N ARG A 138 -1.93 -16.68 16.43
CA ARG A 138 -3.21 -17.12 15.82
C ARG A 138 -3.80 -18.27 16.64
N LEU A 139 -5.08 -18.15 17.00
CA LEU A 139 -5.80 -19.18 17.75
C LEU A 139 -5.78 -20.53 17.02
N SER A 140 -6.07 -20.52 15.71
CA SER A 140 -6.03 -21.72 14.85
C SER A 140 -4.73 -22.50 14.97
N MET A 141 -3.59 -21.83 14.84
CA MET A 141 -2.27 -22.47 14.87
C MET A 141 -1.94 -22.98 16.27
N ALA A 142 -2.17 -22.15 17.30
CA ALA A 142 -1.87 -22.50 18.67
C ALA A 142 -2.65 -23.72 19.18
N LEU A 143 -3.96 -23.78 18.87
CA LEU A 143 -4.78 -24.92 19.26
C LEU A 143 -4.42 -26.19 18.47
N GLN A 144 -4.06 -26.06 17.19
CA GLN A 144 -3.54 -27.19 16.40
C GLN A 144 -2.24 -27.76 17.01
N ASP A 145 -1.32 -26.89 17.47
CA ASP A 145 -0.08 -27.32 18.12
C ASP A 145 -0.32 -27.98 19.48
N ALA A 146 -1.19 -27.39 20.29
CA ALA A 146 -1.60 -27.98 21.56
C ALA A 146 -2.31 -29.35 21.41
N SER A 147 -2.85 -29.62 20.22
CA SER A 147 -3.51 -30.89 19.87
C SER A 147 -2.54 -32.00 19.43
N SER A 148 -1.23 -31.71 19.34
CA SER A 148 -0.22 -32.65 18.79
C SER A 148 -0.14 -34.00 19.49
N ASN A 149 -0.47 -34.06 20.78
CA ASN A 149 -0.44 -35.29 21.58
C ASN A 149 -1.81 -36.00 21.64
N PHE A 150 -2.77 -35.59 20.82
CA PHE A 150 -4.09 -36.21 20.80
C PHE A 150 -4.01 -37.67 20.35
N GLN A 151 -4.51 -38.56 21.20
CA GLN A 151 -4.57 -39.99 20.95
C GLN A 151 -6.02 -40.40 20.66
N THR A 152 -6.25 -40.89 19.44
CA THR A 152 -7.58 -41.29 18.97
C THR A 152 -8.18 -42.43 19.78
N LYS A 153 -7.34 -43.31 20.33
CA LYS A 153 -7.73 -44.52 21.08
C LYS A 153 -7.76 -44.33 22.60
N ALA A 154 -7.59 -43.10 23.11
CA ALA A 154 -7.68 -42.84 24.54
C ALA A 154 -9.11 -43.03 25.07
N ALA A 155 -9.23 -43.37 26.36
CA ALA A 155 -10.53 -43.65 26.99
C ALA A 155 -11.45 -42.42 27.06
N CYS A 156 -10.89 -41.23 27.25
CA CYS A 156 -11.62 -39.97 27.24
C CYS A 156 -11.00 -39.02 26.21
N ARG A 157 -11.85 -38.35 25.43
CA ARG A 157 -11.48 -37.43 24.35
C ARG A 157 -12.32 -36.18 24.42
N MET A 158 -11.72 -35.05 24.06
CA MET A 158 -12.37 -33.76 24.07
C MET A 158 -11.95 -32.92 22.87
N ALA A 159 -12.89 -32.20 22.28
CA ALA A 159 -12.64 -31.09 21.37
C ALA A 159 -13.24 -29.80 21.92
N LEU A 160 -12.46 -28.73 21.95
CA LEU A 160 -12.93 -27.39 22.31
C LEU A 160 -12.73 -26.48 21.11
N ILE A 161 -13.83 -25.96 20.59
CA ILE A 161 -13.85 -25.05 19.45
C ILE A 161 -13.92 -23.61 19.97
N ALA A 162 -13.25 -22.67 19.31
CA ALA A 162 -13.40 -21.24 19.59
C ALA A 162 -13.03 -20.43 18.34
N THR A 163 -13.68 -19.28 18.13
CA THR A 163 -13.35 -18.35 17.03
C THR A 163 -12.51 -17.16 17.47
N SER A 164 -12.29 -16.99 18.77
CA SER A 164 -11.44 -15.94 19.37
C SER A 164 -10.76 -16.45 20.65
N TRP A 165 -9.64 -15.84 21.04
CA TRP A 165 -8.96 -16.14 22.30
C TRP A 165 -9.85 -15.86 23.52
N ALA A 166 -10.62 -14.77 23.50
CA ALA A 166 -11.58 -14.46 24.56
C ALA A 166 -12.64 -15.56 24.72
N GLU A 167 -13.14 -16.10 23.60
CA GLU A 167 -14.07 -17.22 23.62
C GLU A 167 -13.41 -18.52 24.12
N PHE A 168 -12.16 -18.78 23.70
CA PHE A 168 -11.39 -19.94 24.16
C PHE A 168 -11.26 -19.95 25.68
N GLU A 169 -10.85 -18.84 26.30
CA GLU A 169 -10.69 -18.77 27.77
C GLU A 169 -12.03 -18.90 28.51
N LYS A 170 -13.11 -18.33 27.96
CA LYS A 170 -14.46 -18.52 28.49
C LYS A 170 -14.89 -19.99 28.45
N ARG A 171 -14.69 -20.66 27.30
CA ARG A 171 -15.04 -22.08 27.10
C ARG A 171 -14.15 -23.00 27.93
N LYS A 172 -12.85 -22.69 28.07
CA LYS A 172 -11.91 -23.41 28.93
C LYS A 172 -12.34 -23.34 30.40
N THR A 173 -12.68 -22.14 30.89
CA THR A 173 -13.20 -21.96 32.26
C THR A 173 -14.50 -22.74 32.48
N LEU A 174 -15.41 -22.69 31.51
CA LEU A 174 -16.66 -23.43 31.57
C LEU A 174 -16.41 -24.95 31.59
N ALA A 175 -15.50 -25.44 30.74
CA ALA A 175 -15.10 -26.84 30.70
C ALA A 175 -14.51 -27.27 32.05
N LEU A 176 -13.54 -26.54 32.60
CA LEU A 176 -12.90 -26.86 33.89
C LEU A 176 -13.88 -26.95 35.06
N SER A 177 -14.95 -26.14 35.03
CA SER A 177 -15.98 -26.16 36.10
C SER A 177 -17.07 -27.22 35.92
N SER A 178 -17.18 -27.83 34.73
CA SER A 178 -18.34 -28.68 34.36
C SER A 178 -17.98 -30.03 33.74
N LEU A 179 -16.71 -30.28 33.37
CA LEU A 179 -16.25 -31.52 32.72
C LEU A 179 -16.55 -32.78 33.54
N SER A 180 -16.43 -32.70 34.86
CA SER A 180 -16.69 -33.82 35.77
C SER A 180 -18.17 -34.21 35.88
N ASP A 181 -19.08 -33.36 35.42
CA ASP A 181 -20.52 -33.59 35.47
C ASP A 181 -21.06 -33.99 34.09
N LYS A 182 -21.22 -35.30 33.87
CA LYS A 182 -21.70 -35.86 32.59
C LYS A 182 -23.08 -35.34 32.19
N ALA A 183 -23.94 -34.94 33.14
CA ALA A 183 -25.25 -34.36 32.84
C ALA A 183 -25.14 -32.99 32.15
N LYS A 184 -24.01 -32.30 32.31
CA LYS A 184 -23.74 -31.01 31.65
C LYS A 184 -23.09 -31.15 30.28
N TRP A 185 -22.72 -32.35 29.83
CA TRP A 185 -22.03 -32.51 28.54
C TRP A 185 -22.87 -32.08 27.34
N GLY A 186 -24.20 -32.28 27.39
CA GLY A 186 -25.09 -31.74 26.35
C GLY A 186 -25.08 -30.20 26.30
N PHE A 187 -24.99 -29.54 27.46
CA PHE A 187 -24.83 -28.09 27.54
C PHE A 187 -23.45 -27.65 27.03
N LEU A 188 -22.38 -28.36 27.40
CA LEU A 188 -21.02 -28.12 26.90
C LEU A 188 -20.96 -28.25 25.38
N GLN A 189 -21.60 -29.28 24.80
CA GLN A 189 -21.69 -29.49 23.36
C GLN A 189 -22.38 -28.31 22.67
N ALA A 190 -23.46 -27.78 23.24
CA ALA A 190 -24.13 -26.58 22.73
C ALA A 190 -23.26 -25.32 22.81
N GLN A 191 -22.24 -25.30 23.67
CA GLN A 191 -21.24 -24.25 23.77
C GLN A 191 -19.96 -24.57 22.96
N GLY A 192 -19.95 -25.62 22.13
CA GLY A 192 -18.80 -26.02 21.30
C GLY A 192 -17.66 -26.69 22.07
N ILE A 193 -17.98 -27.37 23.17
CA ILE A 193 -17.07 -28.23 23.93
C ILE A 193 -17.63 -29.66 23.84
N LEU A 194 -16.99 -30.48 23.02
CA LEU A 194 -17.36 -31.86 22.76
C LEU A 194 -16.54 -32.78 23.66
N VAL A 195 -17.18 -33.66 24.41
CA VAL A 195 -16.52 -34.63 25.29
C VAL A 195 -17.11 -36.00 25.04
N SER A 196 -16.27 -37.03 24.95
CA SER A 196 -16.69 -38.43 24.87
C SER A 196 -15.79 -39.31 25.71
N ASP A 197 -16.42 -40.20 26.49
CA ASP A 197 -15.80 -41.33 27.17
C ASP A 197 -16.15 -42.67 26.51
N ASP A 198 -16.78 -42.63 25.33
CA ASP A 198 -17.06 -43.81 24.53
C ASP A 198 -15.77 -44.28 23.83
N ALA A 199 -15.74 -45.55 23.42
CA ALA A 199 -14.65 -46.05 22.59
C ALA A 199 -14.58 -45.31 21.25
N SER A 200 -13.37 -45.16 20.70
CA SER A 200 -13.21 -44.62 19.36
C SER A 200 -13.85 -45.54 18.33
N LEU A 201 -14.44 -44.95 17.28
CA LEU A 201 -14.95 -45.74 16.18
C LEU A 201 -13.80 -46.56 15.55
N PRO A 202 -13.97 -47.87 15.34
CA PRO A 202 -12.91 -48.76 14.85
C PRO A 202 -12.23 -48.27 13.57
N ASP A 203 -10.97 -48.65 13.41
CA ASP A 203 -10.21 -48.49 12.16
C ASP A 203 -10.97 -49.23 11.05
N GLY A 204 -11.42 -48.54 9.99
CA GLY A 204 -12.22 -49.09 8.89
C GLY A 204 -13.72 -48.75 8.89
N VAL A 205 -14.23 -48.08 9.92
CA VAL A 205 -15.57 -47.43 9.85
C VAL A 205 -15.56 -46.37 8.75
N LYS A 206 -16.54 -46.45 7.85
CA LYS A 206 -16.65 -45.58 6.67
C LYS A 206 -17.37 -44.26 6.96
N ILE A 207 -16.97 -43.22 6.24
CA ILE A 207 -17.54 -41.88 6.25
C ILE A 207 -18.36 -41.66 4.97
N ALA A 208 -19.61 -41.25 5.13
CA ALA A 208 -20.49 -40.86 4.04
C ALA A 208 -20.64 -39.34 4.01
N HIS A 209 -20.32 -38.70 2.88
CA HIS A 209 -20.68 -37.29 2.65
C HIS A 209 -22.08 -37.19 2.04
N MET A 210 -22.88 -36.28 2.59
CA MET A 210 -24.27 -36.05 2.24
C MET A 210 -24.43 -34.62 1.73
N TYR A 211 -24.80 -34.43 0.47
CA TYR A 211 -24.89 -33.10 -0.14
C TYR A 211 -26.36 -32.63 -0.17
N PRO A 212 -26.71 -31.49 0.44
CA PRO A 212 -28.08 -31.00 0.50
C PRO A 212 -28.61 -30.51 -0.85
N GLY A 213 -29.94 -30.56 -1.00
CA GLY A 213 -30.62 -30.01 -2.16
C GLY A 213 -31.00 -28.54 -2.02
N GLN A 214 -31.80 -28.07 -2.98
CA GLN A 214 -32.44 -26.75 -2.93
C GLN A 214 -33.33 -26.61 -1.67
N GLY A 215 -33.26 -25.44 -1.02
CA GLY A 215 -33.93 -25.10 0.24
C GLY A 215 -32.94 -24.73 1.34
N SER A 216 -31.69 -25.17 1.22
CA SER A 216 -30.62 -24.89 2.17
C SER A 216 -29.88 -23.58 1.92
N GLN A 217 -30.00 -22.98 0.74
CA GLN A 217 -29.33 -21.74 0.36
C GLN A 217 -29.66 -20.56 1.27
N TYR A 218 -28.71 -19.64 1.37
CA TYR A 218 -28.87 -18.31 1.96
C TYR A 218 -27.78 -17.37 1.41
N VAL A 219 -28.06 -16.07 1.35
CA VAL A 219 -27.08 -15.07 0.88
C VAL A 219 -25.93 -14.98 1.88
N GLY A 220 -24.70 -14.94 1.38
CA GLY A 220 -23.49 -14.96 2.19
C GLY A 220 -23.01 -16.37 2.58
N MET A 221 -23.68 -17.44 2.12
CA MET A 221 -23.21 -18.80 2.38
C MET A 221 -21.77 -19.00 1.88
N THR A 222 -20.92 -19.59 2.71
CA THR A 222 -19.49 -19.82 2.46
C THR A 222 -18.59 -18.58 2.31
N THR A 223 -19.07 -17.35 2.53
CA THR A 223 -18.24 -16.14 2.38
C THR A 223 -17.05 -16.11 3.35
N ASP A 224 -17.29 -16.46 4.61
CA ASP A 224 -16.24 -16.59 5.61
C ASP A 224 -15.23 -17.70 5.28
N LEU A 225 -15.72 -18.85 4.79
CA LEU A 225 -14.89 -19.94 4.30
C LEU A 225 -14.09 -19.54 3.06
N PHE A 226 -14.65 -18.74 2.16
CA PHE A 226 -13.98 -18.20 0.96
C PHE A 226 -12.83 -17.26 1.33
N HIS A 227 -13.01 -16.42 2.35
CA HIS A 227 -11.93 -15.55 2.82
C HIS A 227 -10.83 -16.34 3.55
N ARG A 228 -11.14 -17.50 4.14
CA ARG A 228 -10.17 -18.30 4.91
C ARG A 228 -9.44 -19.37 4.10
N TYR A 229 -10.11 -20.09 3.21
CA TYR A 229 -9.60 -21.32 2.61
C TYR A 229 -9.38 -21.21 1.11
N GLY A 230 -8.16 -21.49 0.64
CA GLY A 230 -7.80 -21.48 -0.78
C GLY A 230 -8.61 -22.47 -1.62
N PRO A 231 -8.85 -23.73 -1.17
CA PRO A 231 -9.67 -24.69 -1.90
C PRO A 231 -11.10 -24.20 -2.14
N VAL A 232 -11.68 -23.41 -1.22
CA VAL A 232 -12.99 -22.78 -1.39
C VAL A 232 -12.93 -21.72 -2.50
N GLN A 233 -11.90 -20.86 -2.49
CA GLN A 233 -11.71 -19.85 -3.53
C GLN A 233 -11.56 -20.47 -4.92
N ASN A 234 -10.84 -21.59 -5.02
CA ASN A 234 -10.62 -22.29 -6.28
C ASN A 234 -11.93 -22.82 -6.87
N VAL A 235 -12.80 -23.39 -6.02
CA VAL A 235 -14.14 -23.84 -6.44
C VAL A 235 -14.97 -22.64 -6.93
N TRP A 236 -15.03 -21.54 -6.18
CA TRP A 236 -15.78 -20.36 -6.62
C TRP A 236 -15.26 -19.75 -7.92
N LYS A 237 -13.93 -19.62 -8.08
CA LYS A 237 -13.31 -19.13 -9.34
C LYS A 237 -13.59 -20.05 -10.52
N ALA A 238 -13.52 -21.36 -10.33
CA ALA A 238 -13.84 -22.34 -11.37
C ALA A 238 -15.34 -22.26 -11.75
N ALA A 239 -16.21 -22.11 -10.75
CA ALA A 239 -17.64 -21.95 -10.98
C ALA A 239 -17.96 -20.67 -11.74
N ASP A 240 -17.38 -19.53 -11.35
CA ASP A 240 -17.56 -18.27 -12.07
C ASP A 240 -17.08 -18.38 -13.52
N SER A 241 -15.95 -19.04 -13.77
CA SER A 241 -15.41 -19.21 -15.12
C SER A 241 -16.38 -19.97 -16.03
N THR A 242 -17.03 -21.03 -15.53
CA THR A 242 -18.06 -21.77 -16.29
C THR A 242 -19.37 -20.98 -16.40
N MET A 243 -19.77 -20.31 -15.32
CA MET A 243 -21.12 -19.75 -15.22
C MET A 243 -21.27 -18.38 -15.88
N VAL A 244 -20.19 -17.63 -16.11
CA VAL A 244 -20.24 -16.35 -16.86
C VAL A 244 -20.86 -16.53 -18.25
N GLU A 245 -20.58 -17.64 -18.94
CA GLU A 245 -21.21 -17.95 -20.23
C GLU A 245 -22.70 -18.29 -20.12
N VAL A 246 -23.11 -18.86 -18.99
CA VAL A 246 -24.47 -19.36 -18.75
C VAL A 246 -25.38 -18.25 -18.19
N LEU A 247 -24.82 -17.27 -17.51
CA LEU A 247 -25.52 -16.19 -16.80
C LEU A 247 -25.33 -14.82 -17.48
N ASP A 248 -25.17 -14.79 -18.80
CA ASP A 248 -25.08 -13.57 -19.61
C ASP A 248 -24.05 -12.54 -19.11
N GLY A 249 -22.87 -13.01 -18.67
CA GLY A 249 -21.78 -12.16 -18.22
C GLY A 249 -21.70 -11.93 -16.70
N GLU A 250 -22.67 -12.41 -15.92
CA GLU A 250 -22.63 -12.35 -14.46
C GLU A 250 -21.88 -13.54 -13.83
N THR A 251 -21.26 -13.33 -12.65
CA THR A 251 -20.62 -14.40 -11.87
C THR A 251 -21.51 -14.85 -10.71
N LEU A 252 -21.43 -16.13 -10.32
CA LEU A 252 -22.17 -16.63 -9.15
C LEU A 252 -21.70 -15.93 -7.86
N SER A 253 -20.38 -15.73 -7.73
CA SER A 253 -19.78 -15.07 -6.58
C SER A 253 -20.34 -13.67 -6.34
N SER A 254 -20.64 -12.91 -7.40
CA SER A 254 -21.06 -11.50 -7.30
C SER A 254 -22.35 -11.28 -6.50
N PHE A 255 -23.25 -12.27 -6.46
CA PHE A 255 -24.53 -12.17 -5.76
C PHE A 255 -24.70 -13.17 -4.61
N VAL A 256 -23.84 -14.20 -4.52
CA VAL A 256 -23.87 -15.15 -3.39
C VAL A 256 -22.91 -14.73 -2.27
N LEU A 257 -21.67 -14.35 -2.59
CA LEU A 257 -20.63 -13.99 -1.61
C LEU A 257 -20.74 -12.52 -1.18
N ARG A 258 -21.90 -12.14 -0.62
CA ARG A 258 -22.19 -10.77 -0.18
C ARG A 258 -22.36 -10.69 1.33
N GLU A 259 -21.75 -9.67 1.93
CA GLU A 259 -21.84 -9.33 3.35
C GLU A 259 -22.23 -7.86 3.55
N GLY A 260 -22.60 -7.48 4.78
CA GLY A 260 -22.86 -6.07 5.13
C GLY A 260 -24.07 -5.41 4.44
N LEU A 261 -24.97 -6.22 3.86
CA LEU A 261 -26.11 -5.72 3.09
C LEU A 261 -27.14 -5.01 3.97
N ASP A 262 -27.68 -3.92 3.46
CA ASP A 262 -28.85 -3.30 4.07
C ASP A 262 -30.11 -4.19 3.91
N LYS A 263 -31.24 -3.75 4.49
CA LYS A 263 -32.47 -4.53 4.49
C LYS A 263 -33.04 -4.74 3.08
N GLU A 264 -32.94 -3.75 2.21
CA GLU A 264 -33.53 -3.79 0.86
C GLU A 264 -32.64 -4.62 -0.08
N GLU A 265 -31.32 -4.41 -0.01
CA GLU A 265 -30.33 -5.20 -0.74
C GLU A 265 -30.41 -6.69 -0.38
N ARG A 266 -30.58 -7.01 0.92
CA ARG A 266 -30.72 -8.40 1.37
C ARG A 266 -31.97 -9.06 0.79
N ILE A 267 -33.10 -8.36 0.76
CA ILE A 267 -34.34 -8.88 0.17
C ILE A 267 -34.14 -9.14 -1.33
N ALA A 268 -33.50 -8.23 -2.05
CA ALA A 268 -33.23 -8.38 -3.48
C ALA A 268 -32.29 -9.56 -3.77
N ALA A 269 -31.20 -9.69 -3.01
CA ALA A 269 -30.25 -10.80 -3.15
C ALA A 269 -30.90 -12.15 -2.82
N GLU A 270 -31.70 -12.21 -1.75
CA GLU A 270 -32.46 -13.42 -1.39
C GLU A 270 -33.50 -13.79 -2.46
N HIS A 271 -34.14 -12.80 -3.10
CA HIS A 271 -35.08 -13.05 -4.19
C HIS A 271 -34.38 -13.63 -5.43
N LYS A 272 -33.22 -13.08 -5.82
CA LYS A 272 -32.42 -13.61 -6.94
C LYS A 272 -31.95 -15.04 -6.65
N LEU A 273 -31.41 -15.29 -5.47
CA LEU A 273 -30.94 -16.62 -5.04
C LEU A 273 -32.07 -17.65 -4.83
N LYS A 274 -33.35 -17.29 -4.94
CA LYS A 274 -34.47 -18.25 -4.92
C LYS A 274 -34.88 -18.75 -6.29
N GLN A 275 -34.45 -18.08 -7.37
CA GLN A 275 -34.74 -18.50 -8.73
C GLN A 275 -33.92 -19.75 -9.07
N THR A 276 -34.59 -20.77 -9.59
CA THR A 276 -34.05 -22.14 -9.71
C THR A 276 -32.78 -22.19 -10.56
N GLU A 277 -32.71 -21.41 -11.63
CA GLU A 277 -31.57 -21.33 -12.54
C GLU A 277 -30.28 -20.77 -11.86
N TYR A 278 -30.43 -19.93 -10.83
CA TYR A 278 -29.29 -19.41 -10.05
C TYR A 278 -29.04 -20.26 -8.80
N THR A 279 -30.12 -20.75 -8.18
CA THR A 279 -30.05 -21.52 -6.93
C THR A 279 -29.31 -22.84 -7.12
N GLN A 280 -29.59 -23.56 -8.22
CA GLN A 280 -29.03 -24.89 -8.42
C GLN A 280 -27.50 -24.87 -8.59
N PRO A 281 -26.93 -24.03 -9.49
CA PRO A 281 -25.48 -23.88 -9.59
C PRO A 281 -24.83 -23.28 -8.33
N ALA A 282 -25.50 -22.33 -7.64
CA ALA A 282 -24.97 -21.74 -6.42
C ALA A 282 -24.86 -22.75 -5.26
N MET A 283 -25.88 -23.59 -5.07
CA MET A 283 -25.86 -24.67 -4.07
C MET A 283 -24.76 -25.69 -4.38
N LEU A 284 -24.69 -26.17 -5.63
CA LEU A 284 -23.62 -27.06 -6.08
C LEU A 284 -22.23 -26.48 -5.76
N THR A 285 -22.02 -25.20 -6.06
CA THR A 285 -20.75 -24.51 -5.80
C THR A 285 -20.43 -24.44 -4.31
N ALA A 286 -21.41 -24.11 -3.46
CA ALA A 286 -21.23 -24.04 -2.01
C ALA A 286 -20.94 -25.41 -1.37
N ASP A 287 -21.63 -26.46 -1.83
CA ASP A 287 -21.44 -27.84 -1.40
C ASP A 287 -20.01 -28.31 -1.70
N LEU A 288 -19.54 -28.11 -2.94
CA LEU A 288 -18.19 -28.48 -3.38
C LEU A 288 -17.10 -27.64 -2.70
N ALA A 289 -17.39 -26.37 -2.42
CA ALA A 289 -16.49 -25.50 -1.67
C ALA A 289 -16.21 -26.06 -0.26
N ILE A 290 -17.27 -26.46 0.45
CA ILE A 290 -17.15 -27.05 1.79
C ILE A 290 -16.48 -28.42 1.72
N GLU A 291 -16.78 -29.24 0.70
CA GLU A 291 -16.12 -30.52 0.48
C GLU A 291 -14.60 -30.35 0.32
N HIS A 292 -14.18 -29.41 -0.51
CA HIS A 292 -12.78 -29.12 -0.75
C HIS A 292 -12.07 -28.64 0.52
N ALA A 293 -12.77 -27.91 1.40
CA ALA A 293 -12.26 -27.57 2.72
C ALA A 293 -12.12 -28.81 3.63
N LEU A 294 -13.08 -29.73 3.65
CA LEU A 294 -12.98 -30.99 4.41
C LEU A 294 -11.83 -31.88 3.91
N ASN A 295 -11.72 -32.03 2.60
CA ASN A 295 -10.66 -32.79 1.93
C ASN A 295 -9.26 -32.24 2.30
N ALA A 296 -9.13 -30.92 2.46
CA ALA A 296 -7.88 -30.30 2.87
C ALA A 296 -7.45 -30.64 4.31
N TYR A 297 -8.39 -31.01 5.18
CA TYR A 297 -8.13 -31.59 6.50
C TYR A 297 -8.09 -33.13 6.47
N GLY A 298 -8.03 -33.75 5.29
CA GLY A 298 -7.96 -35.20 5.10
C GLY A 298 -9.26 -35.94 5.35
N HIS A 299 -10.39 -35.24 5.45
CA HIS A 299 -11.70 -35.86 5.57
C HIS A 299 -12.29 -36.10 4.18
N HIS A 300 -11.86 -37.21 3.59
CA HIS A 300 -12.39 -37.71 2.33
C HIS A 300 -13.58 -38.64 2.57
N PRO A 301 -14.59 -38.65 1.70
CA PRO A 301 -15.68 -39.60 1.78
C PRO A 301 -15.23 -41.00 1.32
N ASP A 302 -15.68 -42.03 2.03
CA ASP A 302 -15.68 -43.41 1.52
C ASP A 302 -16.90 -43.69 0.64
N MET A 303 -17.95 -42.89 0.81
CA MET A 303 -19.22 -42.96 0.10
C MET A 303 -19.81 -41.56 -0.02
N VAL A 304 -20.54 -41.31 -1.09
CA VAL A 304 -21.23 -40.03 -1.28
C VAL A 304 -22.70 -40.25 -1.61
N ALA A 305 -23.55 -39.35 -1.13
CA ALA A 305 -24.97 -39.32 -1.45
C ALA A 305 -25.41 -37.87 -1.54
N GLY A 306 -26.25 -37.55 -2.51
CA GLY A 306 -26.81 -36.22 -2.63
C GLY A 306 -28.32 -36.24 -2.59
N HIS A 307 -28.93 -35.25 -1.98
CA HIS A 307 -30.39 -35.15 -1.90
C HIS A 307 -30.92 -34.26 -3.01
N SER A 308 -31.72 -34.82 -3.92
CA SER A 308 -32.26 -34.12 -5.10
C SER A 308 -31.14 -33.45 -5.90
N LEU A 309 -31.10 -32.12 -5.95
CA LEU A 309 -30.02 -31.35 -6.57
C LEU A 309 -28.62 -31.77 -6.06
N GLY A 310 -28.48 -32.06 -4.76
CA GLY A 310 -27.19 -32.42 -4.18
C GLY A 310 -26.57 -33.67 -4.81
N GLU A 311 -27.35 -34.50 -5.52
CA GLU A 311 -26.82 -35.63 -6.29
C GLU A 311 -25.80 -35.19 -7.34
N TYR A 312 -25.93 -33.99 -7.90
CA TYR A 312 -24.93 -33.43 -8.83
C TYR A 312 -23.62 -33.08 -8.14
N ALA A 313 -23.66 -32.66 -6.86
CA ALA A 313 -22.46 -32.48 -6.06
C ALA A 313 -21.80 -33.84 -5.77
N ALA A 314 -22.60 -34.84 -5.39
CA ALA A 314 -22.13 -36.21 -5.18
C ALA A 314 -21.55 -36.85 -6.47
N LEU A 315 -22.14 -36.58 -7.63
CA LEU A 315 -21.63 -37.04 -8.94
C LEU A 315 -20.26 -36.44 -9.26
N MET A 316 -20.04 -35.18 -8.89
CA MET A 316 -18.71 -34.55 -9.04
C MET A 316 -17.71 -35.14 -8.04
N ALA A 317 -18.08 -35.20 -6.75
CA ALA A 317 -17.29 -35.78 -5.68
C ALA A 317 -16.84 -37.24 -5.96
N SER A 318 -17.71 -38.03 -6.58
CA SER A 318 -17.41 -39.43 -6.96
C SER A 318 -16.54 -39.56 -8.21
N GLY A 319 -16.31 -38.48 -8.95
CA GLY A 319 -15.54 -38.46 -10.19
C GLY A 319 -16.35 -38.83 -11.44
N ILE A 320 -17.68 -38.99 -11.33
CA ILE A 320 -18.54 -39.29 -12.49
C ILE A 320 -18.61 -38.10 -13.45
N LEU A 321 -18.80 -36.90 -12.91
CA LEU A 321 -18.82 -35.64 -13.67
C LEU A 321 -17.63 -34.77 -13.28
N ASN A 322 -17.10 -34.01 -14.23
CA ASN A 322 -16.19 -32.91 -13.92
C ASN A 322 -16.98 -31.64 -13.52
N MET A 323 -16.29 -30.63 -13.01
CA MET A 323 -16.92 -29.42 -12.48
C MET A 323 -17.71 -28.62 -13.53
N ASP A 324 -17.15 -28.42 -14.72
CA ASP A 324 -17.83 -27.72 -15.82
C ASP A 324 -19.12 -28.45 -16.22
N GLY A 325 -19.04 -29.77 -16.41
CA GLY A 325 -20.19 -30.61 -16.73
C GLY A 325 -21.25 -30.61 -15.63
N ALA A 326 -20.86 -30.67 -14.35
CA ALA A 326 -21.80 -30.66 -13.24
C ALA A 326 -22.54 -29.30 -13.11
N LEU A 327 -21.83 -28.18 -13.26
CA LEU A 327 -22.43 -26.83 -13.23
C LEU A 327 -23.38 -26.61 -14.40
N ARG A 328 -22.96 -26.95 -15.63
CA ARG A 328 -23.83 -26.85 -16.80
C ARG A 328 -25.01 -27.80 -16.71
N ALA A 329 -24.84 -28.99 -16.13
CA ALA A 329 -25.94 -29.92 -15.88
C ALA A 329 -26.92 -29.41 -14.82
N ALA A 330 -26.44 -28.78 -13.74
CA ALA A 330 -27.29 -28.14 -12.74
C ALA A 330 -28.05 -26.94 -13.32
N ALA A 331 -27.40 -26.13 -14.14
CA ALA A 331 -28.04 -25.02 -14.85
C ALA A 331 -29.10 -25.52 -15.85
N ALA A 332 -28.72 -26.45 -16.73
CA ALA A 332 -29.64 -27.06 -17.70
C ALA A 332 -30.82 -27.73 -17.01
N ARG A 333 -30.59 -28.48 -15.92
CA ARG A 333 -31.66 -29.04 -15.09
C ARG A 333 -32.59 -27.96 -14.55
N GLY A 334 -32.05 -26.88 -14.00
CA GLY A 334 -32.84 -25.74 -13.54
C GLY A 334 -33.70 -25.11 -14.65
N THR A 335 -33.11 -24.92 -15.84
CA THR A 335 -33.79 -24.38 -17.02
C THR A 335 -34.90 -25.31 -17.53
N GLU A 336 -34.60 -26.60 -17.73
CA GLU A 336 -35.59 -27.59 -18.19
C GLU A 336 -36.72 -27.78 -17.18
N MET A 337 -36.44 -27.68 -15.87
CA MET A 337 -37.47 -27.70 -14.82
C MET A 337 -38.31 -26.41 -14.79
N GLY A 338 -37.75 -25.28 -15.20
CA GLY A 338 -38.45 -24.00 -15.30
C GLY A 338 -39.32 -23.88 -16.56
N SER A 339 -38.93 -24.55 -17.64
CA SER A 339 -39.55 -24.45 -18.97
C SER A 339 -40.73 -25.40 -19.21
N VAL A 340 -41.02 -26.33 -18.28
CA VAL A 340 -42.18 -27.22 -18.39
C VAL A 340 -43.48 -26.41 -18.28
N GLU A 341 -44.11 -26.12 -19.42
CA GLU A 341 -45.46 -25.56 -19.47
C GLU A 341 -46.50 -26.67 -19.50
N ILE A 342 -47.17 -26.86 -18.37
CA ILE A 342 -48.28 -27.80 -18.16
C ILE A 342 -49.41 -27.08 -17.43
N ASP A 343 -50.66 -27.46 -17.71
CA ASP A 343 -51.85 -26.82 -17.15
C ASP A 343 -51.87 -26.85 -15.62
N ASP A 344 -51.45 -27.97 -15.02
CA ASP A 344 -51.23 -28.13 -13.59
C ASP A 344 -49.75 -28.36 -13.30
N LYS A 345 -49.10 -27.35 -12.73
CA LYS A 345 -47.69 -27.40 -12.29
C LYS A 345 -47.48 -28.32 -11.08
N GLY A 346 -48.58 -28.77 -10.46
CA GLY A 346 -48.60 -29.58 -9.26
C GLY A 346 -48.21 -28.81 -8.00
N LEU A 347 -48.40 -29.46 -6.86
CA LEU A 347 -48.08 -28.92 -5.53
C LEU A 347 -47.14 -29.88 -4.79
N MET A 348 -46.26 -29.34 -3.96
CA MET A 348 -45.45 -30.11 -3.00
C MET A 348 -45.80 -29.72 -1.58
N ALA A 349 -45.84 -30.68 -0.65
CA ALA A 349 -46.05 -30.43 0.76
C ALA A 349 -45.16 -31.31 1.64
N SER A 350 -44.62 -30.75 2.71
CA SER A 350 -43.86 -31.46 3.72
C SER A 350 -44.80 -31.99 4.79
N VAL A 351 -44.81 -33.31 4.98
CA VAL A 351 -45.62 -34.02 5.96
C VAL A 351 -44.71 -34.50 7.10
N THR A 352 -45.08 -34.17 8.35
CA THR A 352 -44.45 -34.69 9.56
C THR A 352 -45.33 -35.79 10.15
N ALA A 353 -45.14 -37.02 9.68
CA ALA A 353 -45.89 -38.22 10.09
C ALA A 353 -45.03 -39.47 9.89
N PRO A 354 -45.34 -40.59 10.58
CA PRO A 354 -44.76 -41.90 10.27
C PRO A 354 -44.96 -42.26 8.80
N TYR A 355 -43.94 -42.79 8.13
CA TYR A 355 -44.04 -43.13 6.70
C TYR A 355 -45.16 -44.15 6.40
N GLU A 356 -45.46 -45.08 7.33
CA GLU A 356 -46.57 -46.03 7.19
C GLU A 356 -47.94 -45.33 7.08
N ASP A 357 -48.15 -44.27 7.86
CA ASP A 357 -49.36 -43.44 7.78
C ASP A 357 -49.40 -42.64 6.48
N VAL A 358 -48.25 -42.11 6.06
CA VAL A 358 -48.14 -41.41 4.77
C VAL A 358 -48.50 -42.34 3.61
N GLU A 359 -47.94 -43.54 3.58
CA GLU A 359 -48.20 -44.53 2.54
C GLU A 359 -49.66 -45.01 2.54
N ARG A 360 -50.23 -45.26 3.73
CA ARG A 360 -51.65 -45.60 3.89
C ARG A 360 -52.55 -44.50 3.33
N ILE A 361 -52.33 -43.25 3.73
CA ILE A 361 -53.14 -42.10 3.31
C ILE A 361 -53.03 -41.91 1.79
N LEU A 362 -51.80 -41.90 1.25
CA LEU A 362 -51.56 -41.75 -0.19
C LEU A 362 -52.23 -42.86 -1.00
N SER A 363 -52.14 -44.12 -0.56
CA SER A 363 -52.74 -45.27 -1.24
C SER A 363 -54.28 -45.24 -1.22
N SER A 364 -54.88 -44.58 -0.23
CA SER A 364 -56.32 -44.44 -0.08
C SER A 364 -56.90 -43.16 -0.71
N SER A 365 -56.04 -42.27 -1.21
CA SER A 365 -56.45 -40.97 -1.75
C SER A 365 -56.74 -41.05 -3.24
N GLU A 366 -57.75 -40.32 -3.70
CA GLU A 366 -58.05 -40.19 -5.13
C GLU A 366 -57.18 -39.10 -5.79
N GLY A 367 -56.72 -39.37 -7.02
CA GLY A 367 -55.86 -38.46 -7.78
C GLY A 367 -54.37 -38.81 -7.70
N TYR A 368 -53.55 -38.09 -8.47
CA TYR A 368 -52.11 -38.36 -8.53
C TYR A 368 -51.38 -37.62 -7.40
N VAL A 369 -50.99 -38.34 -6.35
CA VAL A 369 -50.09 -37.88 -5.29
C VAL A 369 -49.13 -39.02 -4.93
N ILE A 370 -47.85 -38.70 -4.80
CA ILE A 370 -46.80 -39.67 -4.44
C ILE A 370 -45.93 -39.14 -3.32
N ALA A 371 -45.21 -40.05 -2.64
CA ALA A 371 -44.10 -39.69 -1.77
C ALA A 371 -42.89 -39.27 -2.62
N ALA A 372 -42.77 -37.98 -2.88
CA ALA A 372 -41.73 -37.39 -3.74
C ALA A 372 -40.35 -37.39 -3.08
N ASN A 373 -40.26 -37.14 -1.77
CA ASN A 373 -39.00 -37.28 -1.04
C ASN A 373 -39.22 -38.03 0.27
N LYS A 374 -38.66 -39.24 0.38
CA LYS A 374 -38.73 -40.09 1.58
C LYS A 374 -37.57 -39.76 2.52
N ASN A 375 -37.64 -38.59 3.14
CA ASN A 375 -36.53 -37.95 3.86
C ASN A 375 -36.18 -38.65 5.18
N SER A 376 -37.15 -39.13 5.94
CA SER A 376 -36.91 -39.91 7.15
C SER A 376 -38.17 -40.67 7.56
N PRO A 377 -38.10 -41.58 8.56
CA PRO A 377 -39.28 -42.25 9.10
C PRO A 377 -40.38 -41.29 9.61
N LYS A 378 -40.02 -40.04 9.95
CA LYS A 378 -40.92 -39.04 10.55
C LYS A 378 -41.24 -37.87 9.61
N MET A 379 -40.64 -37.82 8.42
CA MET A 379 -40.80 -36.69 7.52
C MET A 379 -40.72 -37.12 6.05
N THR A 380 -41.78 -36.82 5.31
CA THR A 380 -41.90 -37.14 3.87
C THR A 380 -42.42 -35.92 3.14
N VAL A 381 -41.88 -35.62 1.95
CA VAL A 381 -42.47 -34.64 1.04
C VAL A 381 -43.36 -35.38 0.05
N ILE A 382 -44.60 -34.95 -0.07
CA ILE A 382 -45.56 -35.43 -1.06
C ILE A 382 -45.60 -34.46 -2.24
N ALA A 383 -45.80 -34.99 -3.45
CA ALA A 383 -45.99 -34.18 -4.65
C ALA A 383 -46.98 -34.84 -5.61
N GLY A 384 -47.65 -34.02 -6.42
CA GLY A 384 -48.63 -34.51 -7.38
C GLY A 384 -49.50 -33.39 -7.95
N ALA A 385 -50.66 -33.75 -8.48
CA ALA A 385 -51.64 -32.79 -8.98
C ALA A 385 -52.13 -31.87 -7.85
N THR A 386 -52.30 -30.58 -8.13
CA THR A 386 -52.53 -29.55 -7.11
C THR A 386 -53.74 -29.87 -6.22
N ASP A 387 -54.88 -30.20 -6.84
CA ASP A 387 -56.12 -30.51 -6.12
C ASP A 387 -55.98 -31.78 -5.27
N ALA A 388 -55.29 -32.80 -5.81
CA ALA A 388 -55.09 -34.06 -5.10
C ALA A 388 -54.20 -33.88 -3.87
N VAL A 389 -53.10 -33.11 -3.99
CA VAL A 389 -52.22 -32.78 -2.87
C VAL A 389 -52.95 -31.95 -1.81
N GLN A 390 -53.74 -30.94 -2.20
CA GLN A 390 -54.53 -30.15 -1.25
C GLN A 390 -55.55 -31.01 -0.48
N ASN A 391 -56.17 -31.98 -1.14
CA ASN A 391 -57.08 -32.92 -0.46
C ASN A 391 -56.33 -33.81 0.53
N VAL A 392 -55.19 -34.36 0.12
CA VAL A 392 -54.32 -35.16 1.01
C VAL A 392 -53.81 -34.33 2.21
N MET A 393 -53.45 -33.06 2.01
CA MET A 393 -53.05 -32.16 3.10
C MET A 393 -54.15 -32.02 4.16
N LYS A 394 -55.42 -31.87 3.76
CA LYS A 394 -56.56 -31.81 4.69
C LYS A 394 -56.72 -33.12 5.46
N ILE A 395 -56.55 -34.27 4.81
CA ILE A 395 -56.63 -35.58 5.48
C ILE A 395 -55.53 -35.70 6.55
N PHE A 396 -54.31 -35.27 6.25
CA PHE A 396 -53.23 -35.24 7.26
C PHE A 396 -53.57 -34.33 8.44
N GLU A 397 -54.10 -33.13 8.19
CA GLU A 397 -54.52 -32.20 9.24
C GLU A 397 -55.66 -32.77 10.10
N GLU A 398 -56.64 -33.44 9.48
CA GLU A 398 -57.76 -34.11 10.17
C GLU A 398 -57.31 -35.27 11.05
N GLU A 399 -56.28 -36.02 10.62
CA GLU A 399 -55.65 -37.08 11.43
C GLU A 399 -54.62 -36.53 12.45
N GLY A 400 -54.45 -35.21 12.54
CA GLY A 400 -53.61 -34.53 13.52
C GLY A 400 -52.12 -34.45 13.16
N PHE A 401 -51.75 -34.77 11.93
CA PHE A 401 -50.39 -34.64 11.42
C PHE A 401 -50.14 -33.24 10.84
N ASN A 402 -48.92 -32.74 11.04
CA ASN A 402 -48.52 -31.45 10.50
C ASN A 402 -48.15 -31.58 9.01
N CYS A 403 -48.86 -30.87 8.14
CA CYS A 403 -48.61 -30.85 6.71
C CYS A 403 -48.51 -29.40 6.21
N VAL A 404 -47.38 -29.03 5.59
CA VAL A 404 -47.09 -27.65 5.20
C VAL A 404 -46.74 -27.58 3.72
N PRO A 405 -47.37 -26.71 2.92
CA PRO A 405 -47.04 -26.56 1.51
C PRO A 405 -45.62 -26.00 1.34
N LEU A 406 -44.90 -26.47 0.32
CA LEU A 406 -43.55 -26.01 -0.01
C LEU A 406 -43.61 -24.95 -1.12
N ALA A 407 -42.78 -23.91 -0.99
CA ALA A 407 -42.64 -22.87 -1.99
C ALA A 407 -41.74 -23.33 -3.16
N THR A 408 -42.26 -24.21 -4.02
CA THR A 408 -41.59 -24.69 -5.24
C THR A 408 -42.38 -24.26 -6.48
N SER A 409 -41.72 -24.19 -7.64
CA SER A 409 -42.38 -23.78 -8.90
C SER A 409 -43.20 -24.90 -9.55
N HIS A 410 -42.83 -26.17 -9.31
CA HIS A 410 -43.53 -27.36 -9.80
C HIS A 410 -43.48 -28.48 -8.75
N ALA A 411 -44.29 -29.52 -8.96
CA ALA A 411 -44.24 -30.79 -8.24
C ALA A 411 -43.06 -31.67 -8.70
N PHE A 412 -41.85 -31.32 -8.24
CA PHE A 412 -40.63 -32.09 -8.52
C PHE A 412 -40.69 -33.51 -7.97
N HIS A 413 -39.87 -34.40 -8.54
CA HIS A 413 -39.81 -35.82 -8.18
C HIS A 413 -41.13 -36.56 -8.39
N SER A 414 -41.87 -36.16 -9.43
CA SER A 414 -43.14 -36.75 -9.85
C SER A 414 -43.30 -36.75 -11.36
N SER A 415 -44.29 -37.47 -11.88
CA SER A 415 -44.57 -37.55 -13.32
C SER A 415 -44.96 -36.20 -13.94
N ILE A 416 -45.33 -35.21 -13.12
CA ILE A 416 -45.63 -33.83 -13.53
C ILE A 416 -44.43 -33.23 -14.30
N VAL A 417 -43.19 -33.52 -13.88
CA VAL A 417 -41.97 -33.00 -14.55
C VAL A 417 -41.30 -34.01 -15.49
N ALA A 418 -41.94 -35.16 -15.76
CA ALA A 418 -41.42 -36.16 -16.70
C ALA A 418 -41.10 -35.63 -18.11
N PRO A 419 -41.81 -34.63 -18.68
CA PRO A 419 -41.45 -34.07 -19.99
C PRO A 419 -40.02 -33.52 -20.08
N ALA A 420 -39.43 -33.08 -18.96
CA ALA A 420 -38.07 -32.56 -18.91
C ALA A 420 -36.98 -33.65 -18.87
N ASN A 421 -37.32 -34.93 -18.65
CA ASN A 421 -36.35 -36.02 -18.57
C ASN A 421 -35.59 -36.24 -19.89
N GLU A 422 -36.29 -36.24 -21.03
CA GLU A 422 -35.66 -36.53 -22.33
C GLU A 422 -34.75 -35.38 -22.81
N PRO A 423 -35.14 -34.09 -22.72
CA PRO A 423 -34.22 -32.98 -22.91
C PRO A 423 -32.98 -33.05 -22.01
N LEU A 424 -33.16 -33.29 -20.71
CA LEU A 424 -32.04 -33.42 -19.79
C LEU A 424 -31.15 -34.61 -20.16
N ARG A 425 -31.73 -35.76 -20.52
CA ARG A 425 -30.97 -36.95 -20.95
C ARG A 425 -30.10 -36.65 -22.15
N ARG A 426 -30.61 -35.93 -23.15
CA ARG A 426 -29.82 -35.51 -24.33
C ARG A 426 -28.67 -34.59 -23.92
N PHE A 427 -28.93 -33.64 -23.03
CA PHE A 427 -27.90 -32.74 -22.51
C PHE A 427 -26.81 -33.53 -21.77
N LEU A 428 -27.19 -34.36 -20.79
CA LEU A 428 -26.24 -35.18 -20.01
C LEU A 428 -25.45 -36.15 -20.89
N SER A 429 -26.06 -36.68 -21.96
CA SER A 429 -25.37 -37.55 -22.92
C SER A 429 -24.26 -36.84 -23.70
N SER A 430 -24.31 -35.51 -23.80
CA SER A 430 -23.25 -34.71 -24.44
C SER A 430 -22.03 -34.53 -23.54
N LEU A 431 -22.18 -34.70 -22.22
CA LEU A 431 -21.11 -34.55 -21.25
C LEU A 431 -20.18 -35.77 -21.22
N GLU A 432 -18.98 -35.56 -20.67
CA GLU A 432 -18.09 -36.64 -20.28
C GLU A 432 -18.61 -37.27 -18.98
N ILE A 433 -18.79 -38.61 -18.99
CA ILE A 433 -19.32 -39.38 -17.87
C ILE A 433 -18.37 -40.54 -17.61
N ASN A 434 -17.86 -40.63 -16.40
CA ASN A 434 -16.91 -41.66 -15.97
C ASN A 434 -17.54 -42.62 -14.95
N TRP A 435 -16.88 -43.75 -14.73
CA TRP A 435 -17.21 -44.62 -13.60
C TRP A 435 -16.85 -43.93 -12.27
N PRO A 436 -17.65 -44.13 -11.20
CA PRO A 436 -17.36 -43.58 -9.88
C PRO A 436 -16.09 -44.20 -9.30
N ASN A 437 -15.20 -43.34 -8.82
CA ASN A 437 -14.05 -43.74 -8.00
C ASN A 437 -14.42 -43.84 -6.51
N ILE A 438 -15.50 -43.15 -6.10
CA ILE A 438 -16.09 -43.22 -4.77
C ILE A 438 -17.53 -43.75 -4.92
N PRO A 439 -17.93 -44.81 -4.19
CA PRO A 439 -19.30 -45.31 -4.23
C PRO A 439 -20.33 -44.22 -3.97
N ILE A 440 -21.29 -44.09 -4.90
CA ILE A 440 -22.34 -43.08 -4.86
C ILE A 440 -23.72 -43.72 -4.92
N THR A 441 -24.63 -43.34 -4.02
CA THR A 441 -26.02 -43.80 -4.06
C THR A 441 -26.88 -42.94 -4.99
N ALA A 442 -27.82 -43.56 -5.68
CA ALA A 442 -28.74 -42.91 -6.60
C ALA A 442 -30.06 -42.53 -5.91
N ASN A 443 -30.63 -41.40 -6.30
CA ASN A 443 -31.92 -40.95 -5.74
C ASN A 443 -33.10 -41.83 -6.15
N VAL A 444 -33.07 -42.35 -7.39
CA VAL A 444 -34.19 -43.06 -8.03
C VAL A 444 -34.56 -44.37 -7.34
N ASP A 445 -33.59 -45.12 -6.81
CA ASP A 445 -33.80 -46.45 -6.23
C ASP A 445 -33.12 -46.65 -4.86
N GLY A 446 -32.35 -45.66 -4.39
CA GLY A 446 -31.63 -45.74 -3.13
C GLY A 446 -30.41 -46.67 -3.13
N MET A 447 -30.04 -47.22 -4.28
CA MET A 447 -28.92 -48.16 -4.44
C MET A 447 -27.70 -47.47 -5.04
N PHE A 448 -26.52 -48.09 -4.94
CA PHE A 448 -25.31 -47.56 -5.57
C PHE A 448 -25.46 -47.46 -7.11
N TYR A 449 -24.83 -46.45 -7.71
CA TYR A 449 -24.56 -46.42 -9.15
C TYR A 449 -23.61 -47.58 -9.53
N PRO A 450 -23.73 -48.12 -10.76
CA PRO A 450 -22.75 -49.08 -11.25
C PRO A 450 -21.34 -48.46 -11.32
N ASN A 451 -20.32 -49.27 -11.03
CA ASN A 451 -18.91 -48.88 -11.06
C ASN A 451 -18.06 -49.64 -12.09
N GLU A 452 -18.68 -50.57 -12.82
CA GLU A 452 -18.07 -51.34 -13.89
C GLU A 452 -19.13 -51.69 -14.96
N GLY A 453 -18.68 -51.94 -16.19
CA GLY A 453 -19.56 -52.26 -17.31
C GLY A 453 -18.94 -51.89 -18.65
N PRO A 454 -19.63 -52.17 -19.77
CA PRO A 454 -19.13 -51.88 -21.11
C PRO A 454 -19.14 -50.39 -21.46
N ASP A 455 -20.08 -49.61 -20.91
CA ASP A 455 -20.22 -48.16 -21.14
C ASP A 455 -20.66 -47.45 -19.85
N ALA A 456 -19.79 -46.57 -19.34
CA ALA A 456 -20.07 -45.75 -18.16
C ALA A 456 -21.25 -44.80 -18.39
N LYS A 457 -21.33 -44.21 -19.59
CA LYS A 457 -22.36 -43.21 -19.91
C LYS A 457 -23.75 -43.83 -19.86
N GLU A 458 -23.94 -44.98 -20.50
CA GLU A 458 -25.21 -45.69 -20.46
C GLU A 458 -25.57 -46.13 -19.03
N GLY A 459 -24.62 -46.72 -18.29
CA GLY A 459 -24.83 -47.22 -16.94
C GLY A 459 -25.23 -46.14 -15.92
N ILE A 460 -24.58 -44.97 -15.98
CA ILE A 460 -24.91 -43.84 -15.11
C ILE A 460 -26.22 -43.17 -15.53
N LEU A 461 -26.43 -42.91 -16.83
CA LEU A 461 -27.64 -42.24 -17.32
C LEU A 461 -28.92 -43.06 -17.09
N ALA A 462 -28.83 -44.39 -17.04
CA ALA A 462 -29.97 -45.25 -16.72
C ALA A 462 -30.61 -44.93 -15.35
N LYS A 463 -29.81 -44.44 -14.39
CA LYS A 463 -30.28 -44.02 -13.06
C LYS A 463 -30.45 -42.50 -12.93
N LEU A 464 -29.56 -41.71 -13.54
CA LEU A 464 -29.57 -40.25 -13.39
C LEU A 464 -30.65 -39.55 -14.23
N ALA A 465 -30.87 -39.97 -15.48
CA ALA A 465 -31.84 -39.33 -16.36
C ALA A 465 -33.30 -39.30 -15.83
N PRO A 466 -33.84 -40.36 -15.19
CA PRO A 466 -35.19 -40.34 -14.65
C PRO A 466 -35.32 -39.60 -13.30
N GLN A 467 -34.21 -39.13 -12.71
CA GLN A 467 -34.15 -38.65 -11.33
C GLN A 467 -35.17 -37.55 -11.00
N MET A 468 -35.31 -36.54 -11.87
CA MET A 468 -36.17 -35.39 -11.56
C MET A 468 -37.66 -35.75 -11.52
N ALA A 469 -38.06 -36.84 -12.16
CA ALA A 469 -39.45 -37.32 -12.21
C ALA A 469 -39.70 -38.55 -11.31
N SER A 470 -38.67 -38.98 -10.56
CA SER A 470 -38.72 -40.13 -9.66
C SER A 470 -38.59 -39.66 -8.21
N SER A 471 -39.16 -40.43 -7.29
CA SER A 471 -39.01 -40.19 -5.85
C SER A 471 -37.54 -40.17 -5.44
N VAL A 472 -37.20 -39.29 -4.49
CA VAL A 472 -35.91 -39.30 -3.79
C VAL A 472 -35.98 -40.32 -2.66
N GLU A 473 -35.38 -41.47 -2.88
CA GLU A 473 -35.30 -42.60 -1.93
C GLU A 473 -34.24 -42.37 -0.85
N TRP A 474 -34.26 -41.23 -0.15
CA TRP A 474 -33.21 -40.82 0.80
C TRP A 474 -33.04 -41.79 1.97
N THR A 475 -34.14 -42.25 2.57
CA THR A 475 -34.11 -43.25 3.65
C THR A 475 -33.37 -44.51 3.20
N SER A 476 -33.66 -44.99 1.99
CA SER A 476 -32.99 -46.15 1.38
C SER A 476 -31.51 -45.87 1.12
N GLN A 477 -31.14 -44.69 0.62
CA GLN A 477 -29.72 -44.30 0.42
C GLN A 477 -28.90 -44.38 1.70
N ILE A 478 -29.41 -43.79 2.80
CA ILE A 478 -28.74 -43.83 4.11
C ILE A 478 -28.63 -45.27 4.62
N GLN A 479 -29.68 -46.07 4.48
CA GLN A 479 -29.67 -47.47 4.90
C GLN A 479 -28.69 -48.31 4.06
N THR A 480 -28.61 -48.07 2.74
CA THR A 480 -27.65 -48.71 1.82
C THR A 480 -26.22 -48.39 2.22
N MET A 481 -25.89 -47.11 2.46
CA MET A 481 -24.55 -46.71 2.92
C MET A 481 -24.23 -47.30 4.30
N TYR A 482 -25.20 -47.30 5.22
CA TYR A 482 -25.04 -47.91 6.54
C TYR A 482 -24.75 -49.42 6.46
N ALA A 483 -25.50 -50.14 5.62
CA ALA A 483 -25.31 -51.56 5.36
C ALA A 483 -23.93 -51.84 4.73
N ALA A 484 -23.43 -50.91 3.91
CA ALA A 484 -22.13 -51.00 3.27
C ALA A 484 -20.94 -50.52 4.16
N GLY A 485 -21.22 -50.18 5.42
CA GLY A 485 -20.24 -49.95 6.48
C GLY A 485 -20.11 -48.50 6.98
N ALA A 486 -20.91 -47.56 6.46
CA ALA A 486 -20.90 -46.18 6.94
C ALA A 486 -21.46 -46.06 8.36
N ARG A 487 -20.79 -45.29 9.22
CA ARG A 487 -21.33 -44.91 10.54
C ARG A 487 -21.24 -43.40 10.79
N ILE A 488 -20.39 -42.71 10.05
CA ILE A 488 -20.25 -41.26 10.12
C ILE A 488 -20.91 -40.68 8.88
N PHE A 489 -21.84 -39.75 9.07
CA PHE A 489 -22.62 -39.10 8.03
C PHE A 489 -22.42 -37.58 8.13
N VAL A 490 -21.68 -37.01 7.19
CA VAL A 490 -21.32 -35.59 7.18
C VAL A 490 -22.17 -34.88 6.14
N GLU A 491 -23.03 -33.96 6.55
CA GLU A 491 -23.74 -33.05 5.64
C GLU A 491 -22.79 -31.97 5.15
N VAL A 492 -22.42 -32.05 3.88
CA VAL A 492 -21.46 -31.19 3.20
C VAL A 492 -22.22 -30.12 2.42
N GLY A 493 -22.63 -29.08 3.14
CA GLY A 493 -23.40 -28.00 2.55
C GLY A 493 -24.05 -27.08 3.58
N PRO A 494 -24.81 -26.07 3.12
CA PRO A 494 -25.49 -25.11 3.98
C PRO A 494 -26.60 -25.72 4.87
N LYS A 495 -26.72 -25.23 6.10
CA LYS A 495 -27.72 -25.63 7.12
C LYS A 495 -27.49 -27.07 7.63
N ARG A 496 -28.56 -27.82 7.94
CA ARG A 496 -28.47 -29.07 8.73
C ARG A 496 -29.58 -30.10 8.48
N ALA A 497 -30.21 -30.03 7.31
CA ALA A 497 -31.41 -30.83 7.04
C ALA A 497 -31.06 -32.33 6.99
N LEU A 498 -30.01 -32.70 6.26
CA LEU A 498 -29.63 -34.09 6.06
C LEU A 498 -29.05 -34.73 7.32
N THR A 499 -28.39 -33.95 8.17
CA THR A 499 -27.91 -34.34 9.50
C THR A 499 -29.08 -34.78 10.38
N MET A 500 -30.16 -33.99 10.37
CA MET A 500 -31.40 -34.35 11.09
C MET A 500 -32.04 -35.62 10.51
N PHE A 501 -32.07 -35.76 9.18
CA PHE A 501 -32.66 -36.94 8.53
C PHE A 501 -31.87 -38.22 8.82
N ALA A 502 -30.55 -38.19 8.67
CA ALA A 502 -29.68 -39.31 9.00
C ALA A 502 -29.86 -39.71 10.48
N SER A 503 -29.97 -38.73 11.37
CA SER A 503 -30.22 -38.97 12.81
C SER A 503 -31.55 -39.67 13.07
N GLN A 504 -32.59 -39.30 12.34
CA GLN A 504 -33.92 -39.93 12.46
C GLN A 504 -33.99 -41.32 11.80
N ILE A 505 -33.33 -41.51 10.66
CA ILE A 505 -33.29 -42.81 9.96
C ILE A 505 -32.53 -43.85 10.78
N LEU A 506 -31.47 -43.42 11.49
CA LEU A 506 -30.57 -44.29 12.24
C LEU A 506 -30.76 -44.17 13.75
N GLU A 507 -31.89 -43.62 14.23
CA GLU A 507 -32.15 -43.32 15.65
C GLU A 507 -31.86 -44.51 16.60
N GLU A 508 -32.14 -45.74 16.16
CA GLU A 508 -31.91 -46.98 16.93
C GLU A 508 -30.58 -47.69 16.61
N LYS A 509 -29.72 -47.06 15.82
CA LYS A 509 -28.45 -47.62 15.33
C LYS A 509 -27.30 -46.73 15.78
N GLU A 510 -26.13 -47.32 16.01
CA GLU A 510 -24.93 -46.55 16.30
C GLU A 510 -24.51 -45.75 15.06
N HIS A 511 -24.53 -44.43 15.16
CA HIS A 511 -24.15 -43.53 14.07
C HIS A 511 -23.73 -42.16 14.62
N LEU A 512 -23.09 -41.38 13.77
CA LEU A 512 -22.72 -40.00 14.03
C LEU A 512 -23.11 -39.16 12.82
N ALA A 513 -24.03 -38.21 13.03
CA ALA A 513 -24.43 -37.25 12.00
C ALA A 513 -23.84 -35.86 12.32
N ILE A 514 -23.22 -35.21 11.33
CA ILE A 514 -22.46 -33.96 11.50
C ILE A 514 -22.84 -32.96 10.41
N MET A 515 -23.16 -31.73 10.77
CA MET A 515 -23.32 -30.62 9.83
C MET A 515 -22.02 -29.81 9.70
N THR A 516 -21.75 -29.23 8.54
CA THR A 516 -20.52 -28.46 8.29
C THR A 516 -20.72 -26.95 8.23
N ASN A 517 -21.93 -26.45 8.01
CA ASN A 517 -22.18 -25.03 7.82
C ASN A 517 -23.56 -24.60 8.33
N HIS A 518 -23.63 -23.57 9.19
CA HIS A 518 -24.93 -23.07 9.65
C HIS A 518 -24.92 -21.55 9.89
N PRO A 519 -25.87 -20.77 9.31
CA PRO A 519 -25.84 -19.31 9.35
C PRO A 519 -25.95 -18.73 10.77
N LYS A 520 -26.71 -19.38 11.68
CA LYS A 520 -26.81 -18.94 13.08
C LYS A 520 -25.53 -19.15 13.90
N GLN A 521 -24.68 -20.11 13.50
CA GLN A 521 -23.42 -20.39 14.20
C GLN A 521 -22.24 -19.66 13.56
N GLY A 522 -22.35 -19.29 12.28
CA GLY A 522 -21.22 -18.84 11.45
C GLY A 522 -20.55 -20.04 10.77
N GLY A 523 -20.05 -19.85 9.55
CA GLY A 523 -19.46 -20.91 8.74
C GLY A 523 -18.15 -21.44 9.33
N ILE A 524 -17.27 -20.56 9.81
CA ILE A 524 -16.03 -20.98 10.49
C ILE A 524 -16.33 -21.84 11.73
N ALA A 525 -17.20 -21.37 12.63
CA ALA A 525 -17.50 -22.06 13.87
C ALA A 525 -18.16 -23.42 13.64
N SER A 526 -19.13 -23.49 12.71
CA SER A 526 -19.82 -24.74 12.37
C SER A 526 -18.89 -25.74 11.68
N PHE A 527 -18.03 -25.28 10.76
CA PHE A 527 -17.05 -26.13 10.09
C PHE A 527 -16.03 -26.71 11.09
N LEU A 528 -15.45 -25.87 11.96
CA LEU A 528 -14.51 -26.33 12.99
C LEU A 528 -15.17 -27.25 14.03
N THR A 529 -16.46 -27.06 14.31
CA THR A 529 -17.24 -27.99 15.15
C THR A 529 -17.37 -29.36 14.47
N ALA A 530 -17.56 -29.41 13.16
CA ALA A 530 -17.56 -30.66 12.41
C ALA A 530 -16.21 -31.39 12.51
N ILE A 531 -15.11 -30.66 12.34
CA ILE A 531 -13.75 -31.19 12.52
C ILE A 531 -13.54 -31.74 13.95
N GLY A 532 -13.97 -31.00 14.97
CA GLY A 532 -13.90 -31.45 16.36
C GLY A 532 -14.74 -32.71 16.62
N ALA A 533 -15.94 -32.80 16.05
CA ALA A 533 -16.81 -33.96 16.18
C ALA A 533 -16.19 -35.21 15.52
N LEU A 534 -15.62 -35.07 14.32
CA LEU A 534 -14.88 -36.14 13.66
C LEU A 534 -13.67 -36.60 14.50
N ALA A 535 -12.91 -35.65 15.06
CA ALA A 535 -11.77 -35.97 15.91
C ALA A 535 -12.14 -36.75 17.17
N VAL A 536 -13.18 -36.31 17.89
CA VAL A 536 -13.70 -37.01 19.07
C VAL A 536 -14.29 -38.37 18.70
N ALA A 537 -14.76 -38.56 17.47
CA ALA A 537 -15.20 -39.86 16.96
C ALA A 537 -14.03 -40.82 16.63
N GLY A 538 -12.78 -40.34 16.62
CA GLY A 538 -11.60 -41.13 16.25
C GLY A 538 -11.16 -40.92 14.79
N ARG A 539 -11.58 -39.82 14.16
CA ARG A 539 -11.16 -39.36 12.84
C ARG A 539 -10.56 -37.95 12.96
N PRO A 540 -9.35 -37.81 13.52
CA PRO A 540 -8.73 -36.50 13.70
C PRO A 540 -8.42 -35.87 12.33
N PRO A 541 -8.41 -34.54 12.23
CA PRO A 541 -7.98 -33.87 11.02
C PRO A 541 -6.49 -34.12 10.76
N LEU A 542 -6.11 -34.07 9.47
CA LEU A 542 -4.72 -33.87 9.10
C LEU A 542 -4.25 -32.52 9.61
N ARG A 543 -3.03 -32.51 10.14
CA ARG A 543 -2.34 -31.26 10.47
C ARG A 543 -2.08 -30.50 9.18
N VAL A 544 -2.63 -29.30 9.08
CA VAL A 544 -2.43 -28.43 7.93
C VAL A 544 -1.21 -27.55 8.21
N ASP A 545 -0.27 -27.51 7.27
CA ASP A 545 0.87 -26.60 7.38
C ASP A 545 0.36 -25.15 7.36
N PRO A 546 0.76 -24.30 8.34
CA PRO A 546 0.37 -22.89 8.37
C PRO A 546 0.58 -22.15 7.05
N ASN A 547 1.63 -22.48 6.29
CA ASN A 547 1.96 -21.83 5.02
C ASN A 547 1.32 -22.49 3.79
N SER A 548 0.54 -23.57 3.94
CA SER A 548 0.00 -24.30 2.78
C SER A 548 -1.16 -23.57 2.10
N GLU A 549 -1.31 -23.80 0.79
CA GLU A 549 -2.41 -23.26 -0.02
C GLU A 549 -3.82 -23.70 0.41
N VAL A 550 -3.93 -24.57 1.42
CA VAL A 550 -5.21 -24.84 2.12
C VAL A 550 -5.79 -23.55 2.67
N PHE A 551 -4.97 -22.66 3.21
CA PHE A 551 -5.38 -21.32 3.61
C PHE A 551 -5.26 -20.34 2.44
N SER A 552 -6.21 -19.41 2.34
CA SER A 552 -6.18 -18.35 1.32
C SER A 552 -4.89 -17.54 1.44
N GLU A 553 -4.42 -16.98 0.34
CA GLU A 553 -3.21 -16.14 0.33
C GLU A 553 -3.31 -15.02 1.39
N ALA A 554 -4.46 -14.34 1.45
CA ALA A 554 -4.70 -13.28 2.42
C ALA A 554 -4.67 -13.76 3.87
N PHE A 555 -5.21 -14.95 4.17
CA PHE A 555 -5.19 -15.52 5.53
C PHE A 555 -3.78 -15.93 5.95
N ARG A 556 -2.99 -16.50 5.02
CA ARG A 556 -1.59 -16.88 5.25
C ARG A 556 -0.69 -15.68 5.38
N ALA A 557 -0.93 -14.64 4.59
CA ALA A 557 -0.19 -13.38 4.68
C ALA A 557 -0.32 -12.77 6.08
N GLY A 558 -1.42 -12.98 6.81
CA GLY A 558 -1.67 -12.26 8.06
C GLY A 558 -2.22 -10.85 7.79
N PRO A 559 -2.67 -10.11 8.83
CA PRO A 559 -3.36 -8.86 8.61
C PRO A 559 -2.40 -7.79 8.10
N ILE A 560 -2.90 -6.82 7.32
CA ILE A 560 -2.11 -5.70 6.78
C ILE A 560 -1.28 -5.00 7.88
N GLU A 561 -1.88 -4.85 9.06
CA GLU A 561 -1.29 -4.24 10.25
C GLU A 561 -0.10 -5.05 10.82
N ALA A 562 0.00 -6.36 10.57
CA ALA A 562 1.14 -7.18 10.97
C ALA A 562 2.38 -6.97 10.08
N HIS A 563 2.17 -6.49 8.85
CA HIS A 563 3.24 -6.12 7.92
C HIS A 563 3.75 -4.71 8.12
N SER A 564 3.00 -3.90 8.87
CA SER A 564 3.48 -2.62 9.38
C SER A 564 4.60 -2.90 10.41
N ALA A 565 5.72 -2.18 10.31
CA ALA A 565 6.91 -2.46 11.10
C ALA A 565 6.62 -2.52 12.61
N VAL A 566 7.07 -3.58 13.29
CA VAL A 566 7.15 -3.57 14.77
C VAL A 566 8.10 -2.45 15.17
N GLU A 567 7.69 -1.57 16.06
CA GLU A 567 8.64 -0.98 17.01
C GLU A 567 9.09 -2.08 17.97
N LEU A 568 10.18 -2.80 17.66
CA LEU A 568 10.78 -3.70 18.63
C LEU A 568 11.60 -2.91 19.67
N PRO A 569 11.62 -3.38 20.94
CA PRO A 569 12.23 -2.67 22.04
C PRO A 569 13.75 -2.53 21.83
N VAL A 570 14.24 -1.33 22.10
CA VAL A 570 15.65 -0.96 22.06
C VAL A 570 16.45 -1.90 22.94
N ARG A 571 17.16 -2.85 22.34
CA ARG A 571 18.34 -3.46 22.95
C ARG A 571 19.58 -2.84 22.34
N SER A 572 20.42 -2.36 23.25
CA SER A 572 21.52 -1.41 23.12
C SER A 572 22.76 -1.90 22.34
N ASN A 573 22.62 -2.70 21.28
CA ASN A 573 23.79 -3.25 20.57
C ASN A 573 23.98 -2.75 19.13
N GLN A 574 23.24 -1.72 18.68
CA GLN A 574 23.50 -1.07 17.38
C GLN A 574 24.88 -0.39 17.28
N GLU A 575 25.55 -0.15 18.41
CA GLU A 575 26.90 0.42 18.46
C GLU A 575 27.95 -0.56 17.88
N GLU A 576 27.82 -1.88 18.09
CA GLU A 576 28.83 -2.86 17.65
C GLU A 576 28.79 -3.11 16.13
N LEU A 577 27.61 -3.03 15.51
CA LEU A 577 27.44 -3.13 14.04
C LEU A 577 27.94 -1.86 13.33
N ARG A 578 27.74 -0.68 13.92
CA ARG A 578 28.31 0.58 13.43
C ARG A 578 29.83 0.63 13.54
N VAL A 579 30.43 -0.11 14.47
CA VAL A 579 31.88 -0.24 14.60
C VAL A 579 32.48 -1.19 13.55
N ARG A 580 31.76 -2.25 13.12
CA ARG A 580 32.24 -3.20 12.09
C ARG A 580 32.05 -2.74 10.64
N ALA A 581 31.14 -1.80 10.39
CA ALA A 581 30.83 -1.29 9.04
C ALA A 581 31.62 -0.01 8.65
N ARG A 582 32.45 0.53 9.53
CA ARG A 582 33.42 1.56 9.16
C ARG A 582 34.51 0.92 8.26
N PRO A 583 34.93 1.57 7.17
CA PRO A 583 36.25 1.29 6.61
C PRO A 583 37.27 1.37 7.75
N LEU A 584 38.23 0.44 7.79
CA LEU A 584 39.33 0.51 8.75
C LEU A 584 39.90 1.93 8.74
N PRO A 585 40.04 2.60 9.90
CA PRO A 585 40.67 3.89 9.93
C PRO A 585 42.13 3.76 9.49
N SER A 586 42.48 4.43 8.40
CA SER A 586 43.84 4.86 8.13
C SER A 586 44.26 5.87 9.21
N LYS A 587 44.80 5.31 10.30
CA LYS A 587 45.62 5.97 11.33
C LYS A 587 45.06 7.26 11.96
N GLY A 588 44.48 7.08 13.16
CA GLY A 588 44.91 7.81 14.36
C GLY A 588 44.18 9.12 14.68
N GLY A 589 43.28 9.08 15.67
CA GLY A 589 42.79 10.28 16.35
C GLY A 589 41.50 10.02 17.11
N ALA A 590 41.59 9.81 18.43
CA ALA A 590 40.42 9.71 19.30
C ALA A 590 39.86 11.12 19.59
N ALA A 591 38.60 11.38 19.24
CA ALA A 591 37.83 12.52 19.72
C ALA A 591 36.56 12.04 20.46
N PRO A 592 36.19 12.68 21.60
CA PRO A 592 35.12 12.17 22.47
C PRO A 592 33.73 12.56 21.92
N PRO A 593 32.68 11.75 22.17
CA PRO A 593 31.33 12.06 21.72
C PRO A 593 30.70 13.13 22.63
N VAL A 594 30.26 14.23 22.03
CA VAL A 594 29.42 15.25 22.67
C VAL A 594 27.98 14.98 22.24
N SER A 595 27.16 14.43 23.14
CA SER A 595 25.71 14.36 22.98
C SER A 595 25.05 15.42 23.87
N ALA A 596 24.33 16.35 23.24
CA ALA A 596 23.43 17.28 23.93
C ALA A 596 21.98 16.88 23.62
N PRO A 597 21.15 16.56 24.62
CA PRO A 597 19.74 16.26 24.40
C PRO A 597 18.90 17.54 24.42
N VAL A 598 18.03 17.72 23.43
CA VAL A 598 16.94 18.73 23.45
C VAL A 598 15.64 18.00 23.77
N SER A 599 14.91 18.46 24.78
CA SER A 599 13.60 17.94 25.20
C SER A 599 12.54 19.02 24.94
N THR A 600 11.45 18.67 24.26
CA THR A 600 10.27 19.52 24.11
C THR A 600 9.04 18.76 24.61
N THR A 601 8.27 19.36 25.51
CA THR A 601 7.04 18.81 26.10
C THR A 601 5.83 19.55 25.51
N VAL A 602 4.78 18.84 25.10
CA VAL A 602 3.49 19.44 24.68
C VAL A 602 2.36 18.90 25.55
N GLN A 603 1.51 19.81 26.07
CA GLN A 603 0.31 19.52 26.87
C GLN A 603 -0.96 19.75 26.04
N VAL A 604 -2.03 18.97 26.31
CA VAL A 604 -3.37 19.14 25.72
C VAL A 604 -4.41 19.25 26.85
N VAL A 605 -5.32 20.24 26.80
CA VAL A 605 -6.42 20.45 27.76
C VAL A 605 -7.75 20.62 27.01
N LYS A 606 -8.86 20.08 27.53
CA LYS A 606 -10.24 20.13 26.98
C LYS A 606 -11.14 21.02 27.88
N GLU A 607 -12.02 21.84 27.30
CA GLU A 607 -12.91 22.79 28.02
C GLU A 607 -14.13 22.09 28.70
N THR A 608 -14.58 22.62 29.86
CA THR A 608 -15.57 22.03 30.79
C THR A 608 -16.94 22.73 30.74
N THR A 609 -18.06 22.01 30.97
CA THR A 609 -19.44 22.55 30.83
C THR A 609 -20.28 22.58 32.14
N VAL A 610 -21.45 23.26 32.13
CA VAL A 610 -22.39 23.32 33.28
C VAL A 610 -23.01 21.96 33.60
N ALA A 611 -23.29 21.15 32.58
CA ALA A 611 -23.82 19.80 32.77
C ALA A 611 -22.83 18.91 33.53
N ASP A 612 -21.52 19.04 33.24
CA ASP A 612 -20.47 18.31 33.93
C ASP A 612 -20.44 18.63 35.44
N TYR A 613 -20.68 19.90 35.79
CA TYR A 613 -20.75 20.37 37.18
C TYR A 613 -21.97 19.85 37.94
N ILE A 614 -23.16 19.94 37.34
CA ILE A 614 -24.40 19.46 37.95
C ILE A 614 -24.36 17.93 38.13
N GLY A 615 -23.89 17.23 37.09
CA GLY A 615 -23.70 15.77 37.13
C GLY A 615 -22.79 15.34 38.28
N ASP A 616 -21.65 16.02 38.49
CA ASP A 616 -20.72 15.74 39.59
C ASP A 616 -21.37 15.91 40.97
N ARG A 617 -22.22 16.94 41.15
CA ARG A 617 -22.90 17.21 42.42
C ARG A 617 -24.00 16.19 42.70
N ILE A 618 -24.76 15.78 41.68
CA ILE A 618 -25.83 14.81 41.86
C ILE A 618 -25.28 13.39 42.08
N ALA A 619 -24.25 13.00 41.32
CA ALA A 619 -23.59 11.70 41.42
C ALA A 619 -23.11 11.37 42.84
N ALA A 620 -22.63 12.38 43.57
CA ALA A 620 -22.18 12.23 44.95
C ALA A 620 -23.29 11.77 45.92
N HIS A 621 -24.56 11.93 45.55
CA HIS A 621 -25.71 11.64 46.42
C HIS A 621 -26.60 10.50 45.93
N CYS A 622 -26.63 10.19 44.63
CA CYS A 622 -27.42 9.07 44.09
C CYS A 622 -26.59 7.81 43.80
N GLY A 623 -25.26 7.88 43.79
CA GLY A 623 -24.37 6.75 43.51
C GLY A 623 -24.25 6.37 42.04
N TYR A 624 -24.93 7.10 41.13
CA TYR A 624 -24.73 6.98 39.69
C TYR A 624 -23.55 7.84 39.21
N PRO A 625 -22.80 7.45 38.17
CA PRO A 625 -21.72 8.28 37.62
C PRO A 625 -22.24 9.61 37.06
N ALA A 626 -21.43 10.68 37.13
CA ALA A 626 -21.82 12.06 36.77
C ALA A 626 -22.43 12.19 35.37
N MET A 627 -21.92 11.45 34.39
CA MET A 627 -22.43 11.42 33.01
C MET A 627 -23.87 10.88 32.86
N PHE A 628 -24.38 10.15 33.85
CA PHE A 628 -25.77 9.65 33.86
C PHE A 628 -26.72 10.55 34.67
N CYS A 629 -26.18 11.60 35.29
CA CYS A 629 -26.93 12.55 36.11
C CYS A 629 -27.04 13.91 35.41
N GLN A 630 -27.45 13.92 34.13
CA GLN A 630 -27.58 15.12 33.30
C GLN A 630 -28.87 15.07 32.47
N GLY A 631 -29.40 16.22 32.05
CA GLY A 631 -30.57 16.31 31.17
C GLY A 631 -31.91 15.93 31.81
N MET A 632 -32.89 15.46 31.03
CA MET A 632 -34.31 15.31 31.46
C MET A 632 -34.60 14.18 32.46
N VAL A 633 -33.59 13.71 33.20
CA VAL A 633 -33.73 12.59 34.15
C VAL A 633 -34.50 13.04 35.39
N ASN A 634 -35.52 12.28 35.81
CA ASN A 634 -36.31 12.62 37.00
C ASN A 634 -35.49 12.40 38.29
N LEU A 635 -35.42 13.42 39.14
CA LEU A 635 -34.58 13.41 40.34
C LEU A 635 -35.07 12.40 41.39
N ARG A 636 -36.39 12.17 41.49
CA ARG A 636 -37.02 11.32 42.49
C ARG A 636 -37.25 9.90 41.98
N SER A 637 -38.05 9.75 40.93
CA SER A 637 -38.40 8.44 40.39
C SER A 637 -37.30 7.84 39.51
N GLY A 638 -36.44 8.68 38.93
CA GLY A 638 -35.31 8.25 38.11
C GLY A 638 -34.04 7.99 38.92
N LEU A 639 -33.57 8.99 39.68
CA LEU A 639 -32.32 8.89 40.45
C LEU A 639 -32.49 8.47 41.91
N GLY A 640 -33.74 8.28 42.38
CA GLY A 640 -34.03 7.77 43.72
C GLY A 640 -33.70 8.74 44.86
N LEU A 641 -33.52 10.04 44.58
CA LEU A 641 -33.12 11.01 45.60
C LEU A 641 -34.27 11.31 46.57
N SER A 642 -33.97 11.25 47.87
CA SER A 642 -34.90 11.69 48.92
C SER A 642 -35.01 13.22 48.95
N GLU A 643 -36.12 13.76 49.47
CA GLU A 643 -36.33 15.21 49.63
C GLU A 643 -35.19 15.88 50.42
N SER A 644 -34.67 15.21 51.45
CA SER A 644 -33.54 15.70 52.24
C SER A 644 -32.23 15.80 51.43
N SER A 645 -32.00 14.86 50.51
CA SER A 645 -30.81 14.85 49.65
C SER A 645 -30.92 15.94 48.57
N LEU A 646 -32.11 16.11 47.99
CA LEU A 646 -32.41 17.17 47.02
C LEU A 646 -32.23 18.57 47.61
N GLN A 647 -32.74 18.82 48.83
CA GLN A 647 -32.52 20.10 49.50
C GLN A 647 -31.03 20.37 49.78
N THR A 648 -30.25 19.33 50.10
CA THR A 648 -28.81 19.46 50.33
C THR A 648 -28.06 19.81 49.04
N ILE A 649 -28.39 19.14 47.93
CA ILE A 649 -27.79 19.41 46.60
C ILE A 649 -28.12 20.84 46.15
N ILE A 650 -29.39 21.25 46.25
CA ILE A 650 -29.85 22.59 45.85
C ILE A 650 -29.18 23.68 46.71
N ALA A 651 -29.04 23.46 48.01
CA ALA A 651 -28.35 24.40 48.90
C ALA A 651 -26.85 24.50 48.58
N GLY A 652 -26.20 23.37 48.26
CA GLY A 652 -24.79 23.35 47.85
C GLY A 652 -24.56 24.12 46.55
N ILE A 653 -25.38 23.87 45.53
CA ILE A 653 -25.30 24.57 44.24
C ILE A 653 -25.52 26.08 44.42
N ARG A 654 -26.50 26.49 45.24
CA ARG A 654 -26.79 27.91 45.51
C ARG A 654 -25.61 28.67 46.12
N ASN A 655 -24.78 27.98 46.91
CA ASN A 655 -23.65 28.59 47.59
C ASN A 655 -22.38 28.59 46.73
N GLU A 656 -22.24 27.63 45.81
CA GLU A 656 -21.02 27.41 45.04
C GLU A 656 -21.08 28.03 43.63
N ALA A 657 -22.25 28.04 42.99
CA ALA A 657 -22.43 28.47 41.59
C ALA A 657 -23.35 29.69 41.46
N GLN A 658 -23.26 30.39 40.32
CA GLN A 658 -24.12 31.54 40.07
C GLN A 658 -25.48 31.09 39.54
N THR A 659 -26.54 31.29 40.34
CA THR A 659 -27.89 30.78 40.04
C THR A 659 -28.87 31.89 39.64
N ASP A 660 -29.89 31.53 38.85
CA ASP A 660 -30.96 32.43 38.44
C ASP A 660 -32.06 32.58 39.53
N SER A 661 -32.35 33.80 39.95
CA SER A 661 -33.34 34.08 40.99
C SER A 661 -34.80 34.01 40.51
N GLU A 662 -35.05 34.03 39.20
CA GLU A 662 -36.41 33.96 38.64
C GLU A 662 -36.92 32.51 38.46
N VAL A 663 -36.03 31.52 38.59
CA VAL A 663 -36.37 30.09 38.44
C VAL A 663 -36.67 29.47 39.81
N ASP A 664 -37.89 29.00 40.02
CA ASP A 664 -38.29 28.32 41.26
C ASP A 664 -37.80 26.86 41.30
N VAL A 665 -36.56 26.71 41.79
CA VAL A 665 -35.91 25.40 41.94
C VAL A 665 -36.57 24.48 42.97
N SER A 666 -37.42 25.01 43.87
CA SER A 666 -38.05 24.18 44.91
C SER A 666 -39.05 23.16 44.34
N SER A 667 -39.49 23.39 43.11
CA SER A 667 -40.38 22.53 42.33
C SER A 667 -39.66 21.63 41.32
N ALA A 668 -38.32 21.62 41.28
CA ALA A 668 -37.56 20.88 40.28
C ALA A 668 -37.89 19.37 40.28
N GLU A 669 -38.28 18.85 39.12
CA GLU A 669 -38.60 17.43 38.92
C GLU A 669 -37.46 16.69 38.22
N THR A 670 -36.68 17.36 37.37
CA THR A 670 -35.62 16.77 36.55
C THR A 670 -34.26 17.45 36.72
N VAL A 671 -33.18 16.76 36.34
CA VAL A 671 -31.82 17.32 36.41
C VAL A 671 -31.65 18.56 35.53
N ALA A 672 -32.27 18.57 34.34
CA ALA A 672 -32.29 19.71 33.44
C ALA A 672 -32.90 20.97 34.07
N ASP A 673 -33.83 20.82 35.01
CA ASP A 673 -34.39 21.96 35.76
C ASP A 673 -33.34 22.60 36.68
N LEU A 674 -32.42 21.79 37.24
CA LEU A 674 -31.28 22.27 38.02
C LEU A 674 -30.17 22.84 37.14
N GLU A 675 -29.92 22.26 35.97
CA GLU A 675 -28.97 22.81 34.98
C GLU A 675 -29.43 24.18 34.47
N ARG A 676 -30.73 24.34 34.18
CA ARG A 676 -31.31 25.61 33.74
C ARG A 676 -31.25 26.69 34.82
N TRP A 677 -31.23 26.28 36.09
CA TRP A 677 -31.11 27.20 37.21
C TRP A 677 -29.70 27.76 37.39
N VAL A 678 -28.65 27.06 36.92
CA VAL A 678 -27.26 27.51 37.04
C VAL A 678 -26.82 28.23 35.76
N ARG A 679 -26.42 29.51 35.90
CA ARG A 679 -25.97 30.34 34.78
C ARG A 679 -24.48 30.17 34.49
N GLU A 680 -23.66 30.09 35.54
CA GLU A 680 -22.21 29.88 35.43
C GLU A 680 -21.72 28.88 36.49
N THR A 681 -20.78 28.02 36.11
CA THR A 681 -20.11 27.09 37.03
C THR A 681 -19.13 27.83 37.95
N PRO A 682 -18.78 27.25 39.11
CA PRO A 682 -17.78 27.86 39.99
C PRO A 682 -16.41 27.90 39.29
N ARG A 683 -15.72 29.05 39.33
CA ARG A 683 -14.42 29.25 38.65
C ARG A 683 -13.31 28.30 39.12
N ASP A 684 -13.41 27.80 40.35
CA ASP A 684 -12.43 26.93 40.98
C ASP A 684 -12.85 25.44 40.95
N TRP A 685 -13.96 25.12 40.27
CA TRP A 685 -14.38 23.74 40.09
C TRP A 685 -13.71 23.13 38.86
N ALA A 686 -13.11 21.95 39.03
CA ALA A 686 -12.63 21.09 37.96
C ALA A 686 -13.35 19.73 38.03
N PRO A 687 -13.70 19.11 36.90
CA PRO A 687 -14.44 17.86 36.86
C PRO A 687 -13.66 16.76 37.58
N ARG A 688 -14.34 16.03 38.47
CA ARG A 688 -13.69 14.98 39.28
C ARG A 688 -13.28 13.75 38.47
N VAL A 689 -13.60 13.69 37.18
CA VAL A 689 -13.43 12.50 36.32
C VAL A 689 -12.06 12.45 35.61
N HIS A 690 -11.13 13.37 35.91
CA HIS A 690 -9.73 13.22 35.49
C HIS A 690 -8.81 13.20 36.70
N LEU A 691 -8.78 12.06 37.39
CA LEU A 691 -7.76 11.78 38.40
C LEU A 691 -6.40 11.60 37.71
N ALA A 692 -5.51 12.52 38.09
CA ALA A 692 -4.20 12.76 37.54
C ALA A 692 -3.17 11.67 37.82
N THR A 693 -2.23 11.62 36.89
CA THR A 693 -0.85 11.15 37.00
C THR A 693 -0.14 11.64 38.28
N SER A 694 0.56 10.72 38.96
CA SER A 694 1.75 11.08 39.74
C SER A 694 2.98 10.88 38.87
N GLN A 695 3.69 11.98 38.60
CA GLN A 695 5.02 11.97 38.00
C GLN A 695 5.99 11.17 38.88
N ASN A 696 6.68 10.23 38.28
CA ASN A 696 8.02 9.85 38.74
C ASN A 696 8.95 9.86 37.54
N SER A 697 10.00 10.65 37.69
CA SER A 697 11.07 10.89 36.73
C SER A 697 11.80 9.59 36.38
N GLY A 698 11.58 9.11 35.16
CA GLY A 698 12.43 8.12 34.50
C GLY A 698 12.64 8.58 33.06
N GLN A 699 13.91 8.79 32.68
CA GLN A 699 14.27 9.06 31.29
C GLN A 699 13.79 7.88 30.42
N VAL A 700 12.74 8.11 29.64
CA VAL A 700 12.30 7.20 28.60
C VAL A 700 13.07 7.57 27.33
N GLN A 701 14.03 6.74 26.93
CA GLN A 701 14.46 6.69 25.53
C GLN A 701 13.34 6.03 24.73
N SER A 702 12.49 6.84 24.10
CA SER A 702 11.57 6.39 23.08
C SER A 702 12.36 6.15 21.78
N VAL A 703 12.34 4.92 21.25
CA VAL A 703 12.71 4.68 19.85
C VAL A 703 11.43 4.69 19.06
N ALA A 704 11.37 5.60 18.09
CA ALA A 704 10.20 5.98 17.32
C ALA A 704 9.90 5.00 16.18
N VAL A 705 8.60 4.74 15.97
CA VAL A 705 7.99 4.02 14.86
C VAL A 705 8.49 4.72 13.60
N HIS A 706 9.10 3.97 12.69
CA HIS A 706 9.39 4.49 11.36
C HIS A 706 8.10 4.56 10.55
N ASP A 707 7.24 5.52 10.90
CA ASP A 707 6.35 6.16 9.94
C ASP A 707 7.26 6.82 8.87
N PRO A 708 7.17 6.47 7.58
CA PRO A 708 7.97 7.12 6.52
C PRO A 708 7.77 8.63 6.51
N LEU A 709 6.60 9.10 6.95
CA LEU A 709 6.32 10.51 7.16
C LEU A 709 7.01 11.04 8.43
N MET A 710 7.16 10.26 9.51
CA MET A 710 8.05 10.60 10.62
C MET A 710 9.52 10.59 10.21
N GLN A 711 9.97 9.67 9.34
CA GLN A 711 11.32 9.72 8.77
C GLN A 711 11.51 10.97 7.92
N ARG A 712 10.54 11.27 7.04
CA ARG A 712 10.51 12.49 6.24
C ARG A 712 10.44 13.75 7.10
N ARG A 713 9.79 13.71 8.28
CA ARG A 713 9.71 14.84 9.23
C ARG A 713 10.97 14.98 10.10
N SER A 714 11.67 13.87 10.40
CA SER A 714 12.89 13.87 11.23
C SER A 714 14.17 14.11 10.41
N ASP A 715 14.21 13.57 9.20
CA ASP A 715 15.27 13.76 8.21
C ASP A 715 14.69 14.19 6.86
N PRO A 716 14.21 15.45 6.78
CA PRO A 716 13.57 15.96 5.58
C PRO A 716 14.51 15.98 4.38
N TYR A 717 13.92 15.94 3.18
CA TYR A 717 14.67 16.19 1.95
C TYR A 717 14.73 17.67 1.75
N VAL A 718 15.93 18.16 1.54
CA VAL A 718 16.25 19.57 1.56
C VAL A 718 17.08 19.92 0.34
N VAL A 719 16.94 21.17 -0.10
CA VAL A 719 17.82 21.77 -1.10
C VAL A 719 18.97 22.44 -0.35
N SER A 720 20.17 21.92 -0.51
CA SER A 720 21.37 22.38 0.22
C SER A 720 22.26 23.31 -0.61
N GLY A 721 22.18 23.20 -1.94
CA GLY A 721 22.95 24.02 -2.86
C GLY A 721 22.17 24.36 -4.11
N ILE A 722 22.34 25.61 -4.56
CA ILE A 722 21.78 26.12 -5.81
C ILE A 722 22.86 26.83 -6.62
N SER A 723 22.66 26.94 -7.93
CA SER A 723 23.47 27.79 -8.80
C SER A 723 22.60 28.39 -9.90
N LEU A 724 23.10 29.48 -10.48
CA LEU A 724 22.42 30.19 -11.54
C LEU A 724 23.45 30.78 -12.50
N GLY A 725 23.19 30.65 -13.79
CA GLY A 725 23.88 31.33 -14.87
C GLY A 725 22.87 32.06 -15.74
N LEU A 726 23.10 33.35 -15.98
CA LEU A 726 22.16 34.24 -16.63
C LEU A 726 22.67 34.72 -17.99
N PRO A 727 21.78 35.11 -18.91
CA PRO A 727 22.17 35.85 -20.10
C PRO A 727 22.61 37.28 -19.73
N GLY A 728 23.30 37.94 -20.66
CA GLY A 728 23.77 39.32 -20.48
C GLY A 728 24.77 39.51 -19.33
N GLY A 729 25.27 40.74 -19.19
CA GLY A 729 26.36 41.05 -18.25
C GLY A 729 27.74 40.68 -18.82
N GLU A 730 28.75 40.57 -17.96
CA GLU A 730 30.12 40.25 -18.39
C GLU A 730 30.33 38.74 -18.56
N LYS A 731 29.86 37.93 -17.60
CA LYS A 731 29.97 36.47 -17.62
C LYS A 731 28.63 35.80 -17.35
N VAL A 732 28.48 34.56 -17.83
CA VAL A 732 27.28 33.76 -17.56
C VAL A 732 27.15 33.43 -16.08
N PHE A 733 28.25 33.03 -15.43
CA PHE A 733 28.31 32.68 -14.01
C PHE A 733 29.02 33.76 -13.19
N ASP A 734 28.37 34.91 -13.04
CA ASP A 734 28.85 35.98 -12.17
C ASP A 734 28.48 35.73 -10.69
N GLU A 735 29.22 36.33 -9.75
CA GLU A 735 28.93 36.16 -8.31
C GLU A 735 27.63 36.88 -7.89
N ASP A 736 27.22 37.93 -8.60
CA ASP A 736 26.08 38.78 -8.25
C ASP A 736 24.79 38.46 -9.03
N VAL A 737 24.76 37.37 -9.81
CA VAL A 737 23.65 37.01 -10.72
C VAL A 737 22.26 36.99 -10.04
N PHE A 738 22.16 36.49 -8.82
CA PHE A 738 20.90 36.48 -8.08
C PHE A 738 20.48 37.90 -7.67
N GLU A 739 21.42 38.72 -7.22
CA GLU A 739 21.15 40.10 -6.82
C GLU A 739 20.77 40.97 -8.01
N ARG A 740 21.33 40.73 -9.19
CA ARG A 740 20.90 41.40 -10.44
C ARG A 740 19.41 41.19 -10.69
N LEU A 741 18.90 39.96 -10.50
CA LEU A 741 17.45 39.69 -10.62
C LEU A 741 16.65 40.42 -9.55
N VAL A 742 17.09 40.39 -8.29
CA VAL A 742 16.40 41.09 -7.18
C VAL A 742 16.33 42.60 -7.43
N ARG A 743 17.38 43.20 -8.03
CA ARG A 743 17.41 44.61 -8.43
C ARG A 743 16.57 44.92 -9.68
N GLY A 744 16.06 43.90 -10.36
CA GLY A 744 15.29 44.05 -11.60
C GLY A 744 16.15 44.49 -12.79
N GLU A 745 17.42 44.09 -12.83
CA GLU A 745 18.30 44.40 -13.95
C GLU A 745 17.95 43.56 -15.18
N THR A 746 17.73 44.22 -16.31
CA THR A 746 17.46 43.52 -17.56
C THR A 746 18.72 42.82 -18.08
N CYS A 747 18.55 41.55 -18.44
CA CYS A 747 19.52 40.71 -19.12
C CYS A 747 19.17 40.55 -20.62
N ILE A 748 18.09 41.21 -21.07
CA ILE A 748 17.64 41.22 -22.46
C ILE A 748 18.33 42.38 -23.18
N GLN A 749 18.84 42.09 -24.38
CA GLN A 749 19.44 43.07 -25.28
C GLN A 749 18.91 42.92 -26.70
N GLU A 750 19.14 43.94 -27.53
CA GLU A 750 18.88 43.85 -28.97
C GLU A 750 19.93 42.95 -29.63
N VAL A 751 19.46 42.04 -30.50
CA VAL A 751 20.35 41.18 -31.28
C VAL A 751 20.95 41.96 -32.46
N THR A 752 22.07 41.50 -32.99
CA THR A 752 22.74 42.17 -34.12
C THR A 752 21.89 42.14 -35.39
N ASP A 753 22.13 43.07 -36.32
CA ASP A 753 21.43 43.07 -37.61
C ASP A 753 21.72 41.81 -38.45
N GLU A 754 22.88 41.18 -38.26
CA GLU A 754 23.19 39.88 -38.86
C GLU A 754 22.23 38.79 -38.34
N TYR A 755 22.02 38.73 -37.02
CA TYR A 755 21.05 37.83 -36.40
C TYR A 755 19.65 38.05 -36.94
N LYS A 756 19.22 39.31 -37.09
CA LYS A 756 17.91 39.66 -37.66
C LYS A 756 17.82 39.22 -39.13
N GLN A 757 18.86 39.47 -39.91
CA GLN A 757 18.89 39.13 -41.34
C GLN A 757 18.76 37.61 -41.55
N ARG A 758 19.44 36.79 -40.74
CA ARG A 758 19.32 35.31 -40.80
C ARG A 758 17.89 34.83 -40.63
N LEU A 759 17.08 35.48 -39.79
CA LEU A 759 15.65 35.13 -39.62
C LEU A 759 14.82 35.58 -40.83
N LEU A 760 15.08 36.79 -41.34
CA LEU A 760 14.37 37.34 -42.48
C LEU A 760 14.61 36.53 -43.75
N ASP A 761 15.84 36.04 -43.94
CA ASP A 761 16.25 35.19 -45.07
C ASP A 761 15.51 33.84 -45.11
N LYS A 762 14.93 33.39 -43.99
CA LYS A 762 14.09 32.19 -43.94
C LYS A 762 12.72 32.39 -44.58
N ASN A 763 12.36 33.61 -44.98
CA ASN A 763 11.10 33.93 -45.64
C ASN A 763 9.88 33.44 -44.83
N ILE A 764 9.87 33.74 -43.52
CA ILE A 764 8.85 33.22 -42.61
C ILE A 764 7.47 33.86 -42.86
N THR A 765 6.43 33.03 -42.85
CA THR A 765 5.04 33.49 -42.71
C THR A 765 4.66 33.35 -41.24
N ARG A 766 4.39 34.47 -40.59
CA ARG A 766 4.07 34.53 -39.16
C ARG A 766 2.58 34.60 -38.93
N LEU A 767 2.18 34.02 -37.81
CA LEU A 767 0.83 34.10 -37.28
C LEU A 767 0.69 35.36 -36.42
N ILE A 768 -0.16 36.30 -36.82
CA ILE A 768 -0.50 37.50 -36.06
C ILE A 768 -1.83 37.26 -35.34
N LYS A 769 -1.80 37.37 -34.01
CA LYS A 769 -2.98 37.23 -33.14
C LYS A 769 -3.53 38.62 -32.84
N GLY A 770 -4.73 38.92 -33.34
CA GLY A 770 -5.47 40.11 -32.97
C GLY A 770 -5.96 40.05 -31.52
N ARG A 771 -6.14 41.21 -30.89
CA ARG A 771 -6.65 41.31 -29.50
C ARG A 771 -8.09 40.80 -29.34
N ASP A 772 -8.84 40.78 -30.44
CA ASP A 772 -10.19 40.21 -30.54
C ASP A 772 -10.19 38.67 -30.68
N GLY A 773 -9.01 38.04 -30.81
CA GLY A 773 -8.85 36.62 -31.07
C GLY A 773 -8.82 36.24 -32.55
N SER A 774 -8.84 37.23 -33.47
CA SER A 774 -8.61 36.99 -34.90
C SER A 774 -7.17 36.49 -35.14
N VAL A 775 -7.00 35.68 -36.18
CA VAL A 775 -5.70 35.12 -36.56
C VAL A 775 -5.45 35.42 -38.03
N ASN A 776 -4.40 36.18 -38.31
CA ASN A 776 -3.96 36.51 -39.67
C ASN A 776 -2.58 35.90 -39.92
N MET A 777 -2.30 35.55 -41.17
CA MET A 777 -0.98 35.09 -41.59
C MET A 777 -0.35 36.19 -42.44
N GLU A 778 0.80 36.68 -42.01
CA GLU A 778 1.53 37.73 -42.71
C GLU A 778 2.96 37.29 -42.98
N GLN A 779 3.48 37.64 -44.15
CA GLN A 779 4.88 37.39 -44.48
C GLN A 779 5.76 38.43 -43.79
N ALA A 780 6.81 37.98 -43.10
CA ALA A 780 7.82 38.89 -42.54
C ALA A 780 8.68 39.48 -43.67
N LYS A 781 8.75 40.80 -43.77
CA LYS A 781 9.46 41.50 -44.86
C LYS A 781 10.50 42.49 -44.35
N VAL A 782 10.39 42.94 -43.11
CA VAL A 782 11.32 43.87 -42.47
C VAL A 782 11.68 43.38 -41.07
N PHE A 783 12.74 43.93 -40.45
CA PHE A 783 13.17 43.53 -39.11
C PHE A 783 12.11 43.69 -38.02
N GLY A 784 11.21 44.69 -38.16
CA GLY A 784 10.08 44.84 -37.24
C GLY A 784 9.08 43.67 -37.23
N ASP A 785 9.16 42.78 -38.22
CA ASP A 785 8.29 41.62 -38.33
C ASP A 785 8.81 40.39 -37.59
N ILE A 786 10.04 40.42 -37.09
CA ILE A 786 10.76 39.29 -36.50
C ILE A 786 11.23 39.62 -35.08
N PRO A 787 11.58 38.63 -34.24
CA PRO A 787 12.19 38.86 -32.93
C PRO A 787 13.47 39.69 -33.03
N GLN A 788 13.53 40.76 -32.25
CA GLN A 788 14.67 41.70 -32.24
C GLN A 788 15.43 41.71 -30.90
N LEU A 789 14.83 41.14 -29.86
CA LEU A 789 15.40 41.09 -28.51
C LEU A 789 15.63 39.65 -28.08
N ALA A 790 16.69 39.42 -27.30
CA ALA A 790 16.96 38.12 -26.71
C ALA A 790 17.82 38.26 -25.44
N GLY A 791 17.69 37.29 -24.53
CA GLY A 791 18.70 37.01 -23.51
C GLY A 791 19.84 36.23 -24.15
N VAL A 792 20.94 36.92 -24.49
CA VAL A 792 22.09 36.33 -25.19
C VAL A 792 23.16 35.91 -24.19
N LYS A 793 23.81 34.78 -24.45
CA LYS A 793 24.92 34.27 -23.63
C LYS A 793 26.06 35.30 -23.55
N ALA A 794 26.49 35.62 -22.33
CA ALA A 794 27.70 36.42 -22.09
C ALA A 794 28.99 35.60 -22.29
N ALA A 795 30.14 36.13 -21.85
CA ALA A 795 31.38 35.35 -21.88
C ALA A 795 31.24 34.09 -21.02
N PHE A 796 31.69 32.96 -21.56
CA PHE A 796 31.72 31.69 -20.86
C PHE A 796 32.75 30.78 -21.49
N ASP A 797 33.75 30.35 -20.71
CA ASP A 797 34.71 29.32 -21.09
C ASP A 797 34.87 28.31 -19.95
N LEU A 798 34.37 27.08 -20.17
CA LEU A 798 34.39 26.04 -19.17
C LEU A 798 35.82 25.57 -18.82
N ALA A 799 36.76 25.65 -19.76
CA ALA A 799 38.14 25.25 -19.52
C ALA A 799 38.87 26.29 -18.67
N GLU A 800 38.71 27.58 -18.98
CA GLU A 800 39.34 28.67 -18.23
C GLU A 800 38.69 28.88 -16.85
N GLU A 801 37.35 28.86 -16.78
CA GLU A 801 36.63 29.21 -15.55
C GLU A 801 36.48 28.04 -14.58
N PHE A 802 36.48 26.79 -15.09
CA PHE A 802 36.26 25.58 -14.31
C PHE A 802 37.35 24.52 -14.46
N GLY A 803 38.45 24.80 -15.17
CA GLY A 803 39.60 23.90 -15.29
C GLY A 803 39.28 22.55 -15.94
N VAL A 804 38.25 22.48 -16.79
CA VAL A 804 37.90 21.26 -17.53
C VAL A 804 38.85 21.10 -18.73
N ASP A 805 39.31 19.87 -19.02
CA ASP A 805 40.20 19.62 -20.16
C ASP A 805 39.60 20.17 -21.47
N PRO A 806 40.29 21.07 -22.18
CA PRO A 806 39.80 21.63 -23.45
C PRO A 806 39.37 20.57 -24.48
N LYS A 807 39.99 19.39 -24.48
CA LYS A 807 39.60 18.27 -25.36
C LYS A 807 38.21 17.74 -25.04
N LEU A 808 37.83 17.71 -23.76
CA LEU A 808 36.48 17.33 -23.33
C LEU A 808 35.48 18.42 -23.69
N VAL A 809 35.83 19.69 -23.44
CA VAL A 809 34.98 20.84 -23.79
C VAL A 809 34.63 20.82 -25.28
N MET A 810 35.60 20.55 -26.16
CA MET A 810 35.36 20.41 -27.60
C MET A 810 34.43 19.25 -27.98
N ALA A 811 34.28 18.24 -27.13
CA ALA A 811 33.43 17.08 -27.39
C ALA A 811 32.00 17.25 -26.83
N TRP A 812 31.71 18.34 -26.12
CA TRP A 812 30.41 18.61 -25.50
C TRP A 812 29.70 19.77 -26.20
N ASP A 813 28.38 19.72 -26.29
CA ASP A 813 27.59 20.86 -26.73
C ASP A 813 27.54 21.95 -25.65
N ILE A 814 27.16 23.18 -26.04
CA ILE A 814 27.13 24.31 -25.09
C ILE A 814 26.19 24.05 -23.91
N THR A 815 25.08 23.35 -24.13
CA THR A 815 24.10 23.04 -23.09
C THR A 815 24.70 22.15 -22.02
N THR A 816 25.43 21.10 -22.41
CA THR A 816 26.21 20.28 -21.47
C THR A 816 27.27 21.10 -20.76
N GLN A 817 27.98 21.98 -21.46
CA GLN A 817 29.03 22.79 -20.85
C GLN A 817 28.47 23.74 -19.78
N LEU A 818 27.36 24.41 -20.07
CA LEU A 818 26.63 25.26 -19.13
C LEU A 818 26.11 24.47 -17.93
N ALA A 819 25.50 23.30 -18.17
CA ALA A 819 25.03 22.41 -17.12
C ALA A 819 26.17 21.92 -16.21
N MET A 820 27.35 21.65 -16.77
CA MET A 820 28.56 21.31 -16.00
C MET A 820 28.98 22.46 -15.09
N GLY A 821 29.08 23.68 -15.60
CA GLY A 821 29.42 24.86 -14.80
C GLY A 821 28.45 25.07 -13.64
N ALA A 822 27.14 25.05 -13.93
CA ALA A 822 26.09 25.15 -12.91
C ALA A 822 26.19 24.02 -11.88
N GLY A 823 26.33 22.76 -12.31
CA GLY A 823 26.45 21.61 -11.42
C GLY A 823 27.62 21.73 -10.45
N LEU A 824 28.79 22.16 -10.92
CA LEU A 824 29.97 22.37 -10.08
C LEU A 824 29.77 23.50 -9.06
N LEU A 825 29.09 24.59 -9.46
CA LEU A 825 28.72 25.67 -8.56
C LEU A 825 27.69 25.24 -7.51
N ALA A 826 26.70 24.41 -7.88
CA ALA A 826 25.71 23.91 -6.94
C ALA A 826 26.34 22.93 -5.93
N LEU A 827 27.32 22.12 -6.34
CA LEU A 827 28.12 21.30 -5.42
C LEU A 827 28.94 22.17 -4.47
N ARG A 828 29.57 23.26 -4.97
CA ARG A 828 30.27 24.25 -4.14
C ARG A 828 29.32 24.88 -3.12
N ASP A 829 28.15 25.35 -3.57
CA ASP A 829 27.15 25.96 -2.70
C ASP A 829 26.58 24.95 -1.68
N ALA A 830 26.45 23.68 -2.05
CA ALA A 830 26.07 22.62 -1.11
C ALA A 830 27.19 22.25 -0.12
N GLY A 831 28.38 22.86 -0.21
CA GLY A 831 29.55 22.51 0.62
C GLY A 831 30.11 21.12 0.32
N ILE A 832 30.02 20.64 -0.92
CA ILE A 832 30.52 19.33 -1.35
C ILE A 832 31.85 19.54 -2.10
N PRO A 833 33.00 19.28 -1.48
CA PRO A 833 34.29 19.45 -2.12
C PRO A 833 34.61 18.30 -3.08
N LEU A 834 35.32 18.61 -4.15
CA LEU A 834 35.93 17.62 -5.02
C LEU A 834 37.34 17.25 -4.50
N THR A 835 37.69 15.99 -4.66
CA THR A 835 38.96 15.39 -4.22
C THR A 835 39.80 15.01 -5.45
N PRO A 836 41.14 15.07 -5.36
CA PRO A 836 41.99 14.85 -6.53
C PRO A 836 42.03 13.37 -6.93
N GLU A 837 41.96 13.11 -8.22
CA GLU A 837 42.32 11.83 -8.84
C GLU A 837 43.78 11.89 -9.27
N GLU A 838 44.67 11.27 -8.49
CA GLU A 838 46.12 11.35 -8.71
C GLU A 838 46.66 10.16 -9.53
N GLN A 839 47.56 10.44 -10.46
CA GLN A 839 48.43 9.45 -11.08
C GLN A 839 49.85 9.58 -10.51
N ILE A 840 50.34 8.49 -9.91
CA ILE A 840 51.69 8.44 -9.34
C ILE A 840 52.67 7.92 -10.40
N GLY A 841 53.66 8.75 -10.76
CA GLY A 841 54.72 8.38 -11.69
C GLY A 841 55.79 7.48 -11.05
N LYS A 842 56.66 6.88 -11.88
CA LYS A 842 57.75 5.98 -11.43
C LYS A 842 58.74 6.60 -10.43
N GLY A 843 58.76 7.93 -10.29
CA GLY A 843 59.60 8.66 -9.33
C GLY A 843 58.85 9.22 -8.11
N GLY A 844 57.59 8.84 -7.87
CA GLY A 844 56.79 9.35 -6.75
C GLY A 844 56.14 10.72 -6.98
N LEU A 845 56.38 11.36 -8.13
CA LEU A 845 55.65 12.56 -8.58
C LEU A 845 54.16 12.22 -8.74
N ARG A 846 53.30 13.02 -8.11
CA ARG A 846 51.83 12.90 -8.17
C ARG A 846 51.30 13.92 -9.16
N LEU A 847 50.61 13.45 -10.18
CA LEU A 847 49.95 14.30 -11.16
C LEU A 847 48.44 14.24 -10.93
N ILE A 848 47.80 15.35 -10.61
CA ILE A 848 46.33 15.41 -10.55
C ILE A 848 45.79 15.32 -11.96
N ARG A 849 44.98 14.30 -12.23
CA ARG A 849 44.32 14.06 -13.53
C ARG A 849 42.94 14.70 -13.59
N ASN A 850 42.21 14.70 -12.48
CA ASN A 850 40.84 15.17 -12.40
C ASN A 850 40.42 15.46 -10.95
N TRP A 851 39.25 16.07 -10.75
CA TRP A 851 38.64 16.35 -9.47
C TRP A 851 37.27 15.71 -9.37
N GLN A 852 37.07 14.85 -8.37
CA GLN A 852 35.86 14.02 -8.25
C GLN A 852 35.25 14.14 -6.85
N VAL A 853 33.93 13.97 -6.73
CA VAL A 853 33.22 13.86 -5.45
C VAL A 853 33.90 12.78 -4.59
N PRO A 854 33.95 12.91 -3.25
CA PRO A 854 34.65 11.95 -2.42
C PRO A 854 34.12 10.53 -2.64
N SER A 855 35.03 9.55 -2.69
CA SER A 855 34.72 8.18 -3.12
C SER A 855 33.55 7.56 -2.37
N VAL A 856 33.44 7.82 -1.08
CA VAL A 856 32.38 7.29 -0.20
C VAL A 856 30.97 7.77 -0.56
N HIS A 857 30.82 8.88 -1.29
CA HIS A 857 29.51 9.43 -1.67
C HIS A 857 29.13 9.15 -3.12
N ARG A 858 30.06 8.64 -3.95
CA ARG A 858 29.86 8.49 -5.40
C ARG A 858 28.71 7.57 -5.75
N ASP A 859 28.60 6.42 -5.08
CA ASP A 859 27.60 5.39 -5.38
C ASP A 859 26.19 5.79 -4.89
N ARG A 860 26.11 6.74 -3.94
CA ARG A 860 24.86 7.21 -3.31
C ARG A 860 24.44 8.61 -3.77
N THR A 861 25.08 9.15 -4.81
CA THR A 861 24.69 10.40 -5.45
C THR A 861 24.10 10.10 -6.83
N GLY A 862 22.89 10.58 -7.10
CA GLY A 862 22.25 10.49 -8.42
C GLY A 862 22.33 11.79 -9.21
N ILE A 863 22.07 11.72 -10.52
CA ILE A 863 22.06 12.90 -11.42
C ILE A 863 20.80 12.90 -12.29
N VAL A 864 20.13 14.05 -12.38
CA VAL A 864 19.02 14.29 -13.32
C VAL A 864 19.38 15.47 -14.21
N PHE A 865 19.45 15.26 -15.53
CA PHE A 865 19.71 16.33 -16.50
C PHE A 865 18.40 16.79 -17.18
N ALA A 866 18.04 18.06 -16.99
CA ALA A 866 16.82 18.68 -17.48
C ALA A 866 17.13 19.72 -18.57
N SER A 867 16.82 19.39 -19.83
CA SER A 867 17.07 20.26 -20.99
C SER A 867 16.09 19.95 -22.13
N CYS A 868 15.76 20.97 -22.92
CA CYS A 868 14.93 20.82 -24.12
C CYS A 868 15.76 20.60 -25.39
N PHE A 869 16.95 21.23 -25.48
CA PHE A 869 17.69 21.41 -26.73
C PHE A 869 19.13 20.86 -26.70
N SER A 870 19.47 20.01 -25.73
CA SER A 870 20.78 19.33 -25.66
C SER A 870 21.16 18.68 -26.99
N GLY A 871 22.39 18.92 -27.46
CA GLY A 871 22.98 18.35 -28.67
C GLY A 871 22.50 18.96 -29.99
N MET A 872 21.39 19.72 -30.00
CA MET A 872 20.78 20.22 -31.24
C MET A 872 21.65 21.27 -31.93
N GLN A 873 22.33 22.13 -31.17
CA GLN A 873 23.21 23.14 -31.75
C GLN A 873 24.32 22.49 -32.59
N MET A 874 24.97 21.46 -32.05
CA MET A 874 26.06 20.77 -32.74
C MET A 874 25.53 19.94 -33.91
N ALA A 875 24.35 19.35 -33.79
CA ALA A 875 23.71 18.65 -34.90
C ALA A 875 23.46 19.59 -36.09
N MET A 876 22.96 20.81 -35.85
CA MET A 876 22.73 21.80 -36.90
C MET A 876 24.04 22.34 -37.49
N LYS A 877 25.05 22.58 -36.65
CA LYS A 877 26.38 23.00 -37.11
C LYS A 877 27.00 21.98 -38.06
N HIS A 878 27.00 20.70 -37.68
CA HIS A 878 27.49 19.61 -38.52
C HIS A 878 26.66 19.43 -39.79
N ALA A 879 25.34 19.62 -39.73
CA ALA A 879 24.50 19.56 -40.92
C ALA A 879 24.85 20.65 -41.94
N LYS A 880 25.29 21.84 -41.49
CA LYS A 880 25.73 22.94 -42.38
C LYS A 880 27.09 22.67 -43.03
N SER A 881 27.97 21.95 -42.34
CA SER A 881 29.34 21.67 -42.79
C SER A 881 29.54 20.28 -43.38
N ASP A 882 28.47 19.49 -43.57
CA ASP A 882 28.54 18.07 -43.96
C ASP A 882 29.42 17.23 -43.01
N GLY A 883 29.37 17.56 -41.71
CA GLY A 883 30.13 16.92 -40.65
C GLY A 883 31.61 17.28 -40.60
N ASP A 884 32.06 18.29 -41.37
CA ASP A 884 33.47 18.72 -41.42
C ASP A 884 33.95 19.27 -40.06
N ASP A 885 35.12 18.80 -39.62
CA ASP A 885 35.84 19.23 -38.41
C ASP A 885 36.62 20.53 -38.58
N GLY A 886 36.62 21.10 -39.78
CA GLY A 886 37.36 22.30 -40.18
C GLY A 886 38.67 21.99 -40.91
N GLU A 887 39.05 20.71 -41.04
CA GLU A 887 40.19 20.24 -41.82
C GLU A 887 39.77 19.46 -43.10
N GLY A 888 38.48 19.44 -43.43
CA GLY A 888 37.94 18.67 -44.54
C GLY A 888 37.69 17.19 -44.20
N LYS A 889 37.51 16.84 -42.91
CA LYS A 889 37.26 15.47 -42.44
C LYS A 889 36.04 15.41 -41.55
N PHE A 890 35.40 14.24 -41.47
CA PHE A 890 34.29 14.03 -40.55
C PHE A 890 34.74 14.15 -39.08
N ASP A 891 34.04 14.98 -38.30
CA ASP A 891 34.33 15.18 -36.88
C ASP A 891 34.07 13.91 -36.07
N ARG A 892 35.15 13.24 -35.66
CA ARG A 892 35.09 12.05 -34.81
C ARG A 892 34.38 12.25 -33.47
N ARG A 893 34.18 13.49 -33.03
CA ARG A 893 33.48 13.85 -31.78
C ARG A 893 31.97 13.93 -31.97
N TYR A 894 31.46 13.88 -33.20
CA TYR A 894 30.06 14.06 -33.57
C TYR A 894 29.09 13.41 -32.59
N LEU A 895 29.24 12.11 -32.32
CA LEU A 895 28.34 11.37 -31.42
C LEU A 895 28.29 11.97 -30.00
N PHE A 896 29.43 12.33 -29.42
CA PHE A 896 29.48 12.91 -28.08
C PHE A 896 28.95 14.35 -28.01
N GLN A 897 28.92 15.04 -29.16
CA GLN A 897 28.41 16.41 -29.27
C GLN A 897 26.89 16.47 -29.52
N ILE A 898 26.27 15.42 -30.09
CA ILE A 898 24.83 15.44 -30.43
C ILE A 898 23.94 14.62 -29.49
N LEU A 899 24.51 13.66 -28.75
CA LEU A 899 23.74 12.83 -27.82
C LEU A 899 23.39 13.63 -26.56
N THR A 900 22.19 13.42 -26.02
CA THR A 900 21.75 13.96 -24.73
C THR A 900 22.49 13.26 -23.58
N MET A 901 23.74 13.64 -23.36
CA MET A 901 24.66 12.93 -22.46
C MET A 901 25.12 13.75 -21.25
N GLY A 902 24.60 14.97 -21.05
CA GLY A 902 25.04 15.86 -19.98
C GLY A 902 25.03 15.22 -18.59
N HIS A 903 24.05 14.37 -18.27
CA HIS A 903 24.03 13.58 -17.02
C HIS A 903 25.26 12.67 -16.87
N SER A 904 25.58 11.89 -17.92
CA SER A 904 26.67 10.92 -17.92
C SER A 904 28.05 11.57 -18.00
N GLN A 905 28.17 12.69 -18.73
CA GLN A 905 29.40 13.46 -18.83
C GLN A 905 29.71 14.17 -17.51
N PHE A 906 28.69 14.71 -16.83
CA PHE A 906 28.82 15.20 -15.46
C PHE A 906 29.22 14.10 -14.48
N ALA A 907 28.58 12.93 -14.57
CA ALA A 907 28.91 11.76 -13.74
C ALA A 907 30.36 11.31 -13.94
N GLN A 908 30.81 11.20 -15.19
CA GLN A 908 32.17 10.83 -15.54
C GLN A 908 33.19 11.84 -14.99
N TYR A 909 32.92 13.13 -15.16
CA TYR A 909 33.81 14.19 -14.69
C TYR A 909 33.91 14.21 -13.16
N THR A 910 32.77 14.13 -12.47
CA THR A 910 32.69 14.20 -11.00
C THR A 910 32.90 12.86 -10.29
N GLY A 911 33.01 11.76 -11.03
CA GLY A 911 33.15 10.41 -10.50
C GLY A 911 31.87 9.84 -9.85
N ILE A 912 30.73 10.50 -9.99
CA ILE A 912 29.44 10.01 -9.46
C ILE A 912 29.03 8.72 -10.18
N ARG A 913 28.53 7.74 -9.42
CA ARG A 913 28.23 6.37 -9.88
C ARG A 913 26.81 5.91 -9.58
N GLY A 914 26.04 6.69 -8.82
CA GLY A 914 24.62 6.42 -8.60
C GLY A 914 23.78 6.60 -9.87
N PRO A 915 22.44 6.43 -9.78
CA PRO A 915 21.55 6.51 -10.94
C PRO A 915 21.66 7.86 -11.66
N THR A 916 21.73 7.83 -12.99
CA THR A 916 21.74 9.05 -13.81
C THR A 916 20.69 8.96 -14.91
N THR A 917 20.00 10.06 -15.20
CA THR A 917 18.95 10.11 -16.26
C THR A 917 18.80 11.51 -16.85
N THR A 918 18.06 11.61 -17.95
CA THR A 918 17.63 12.86 -18.57
C THR A 918 16.11 13.02 -18.51
N ILE A 919 15.61 14.25 -18.44
CA ILE A 919 14.19 14.59 -18.50
C ILE A 919 13.95 15.75 -19.49
N ASN A 920 12.89 15.61 -20.30
CA ASN A 920 12.41 16.67 -21.19
C ASN A 920 10.88 16.76 -21.09
N LEU A 921 10.41 17.79 -20.39
CA LEU A 921 9.01 18.21 -20.30
C LEU A 921 8.83 19.60 -20.94
N ALA A 922 9.56 19.86 -22.03
CA ALA A 922 9.70 21.20 -22.60
C ALA A 922 10.07 22.22 -21.50
N CYS A 923 9.41 23.36 -21.45
CA CYS A 923 9.70 24.42 -20.48
C CYS A 923 9.46 24.05 -19.00
N ALA A 924 8.89 22.88 -18.70
CA ALA A 924 8.68 22.39 -17.34
C ALA A 924 9.77 21.41 -16.85
N SER A 925 10.83 21.19 -17.62
CA SER A 925 11.84 20.13 -17.38
C SER A 925 12.53 20.24 -16.01
N ALA A 926 13.03 21.41 -15.62
CA ALA A 926 13.74 21.58 -14.35
C ALA A 926 12.83 21.33 -13.14
N THR A 927 11.63 21.92 -13.12
CA THR A 927 10.67 21.70 -12.02
C THR A 927 10.25 20.23 -11.94
N GLY A 928 10.05 19.55 -13.08
CA GLY A 928 9.74 18.11 -13.10
C GLY A 928 10.86 17.21 -12.57
N ALA A 929 12.13 17.65 -12.65
CA ALA A 929 13.26 16.90 -12.11
C ALA A 929 13.21 16.77 -10.57
N PHE A 930 12.56 17.69 -9.86
CA PHE A 930 12.38 17.59 -8.40
C PHE A 930 11.52 16.40 -8.00
N GLN A 931 10.56 15.97 -8.83
CA GLN A 931 9.79 14.75 -8.56
C GLN A 931 10.68 13.51 -8.64
N ILE A 932 11.54 13.41 -9.66
CA ILE A 932 12.50 12.29 -9.77
C ILE A 932 13.43 12.26 -8.56
N ALA A 933 13.89 13.43 -8.11
CA ALA A 933 14.75 13.53 -6.93
C ALA A 933 14.02 13.08 -5.64
N GLU A 934 12.78 13.53 -5.43
CA GLU A 934 11.95 13.09 -4.31
C GLU A 934 11.73 11.57 -4.33
N ASP A 935 11.37 11.01 -5.49
CA ASP A 935 11.13 9.57 -5.65
C ASP A 935 12.40 8.77 -5.34
N TRP A 936 13.57 9.20 -5.79
CA TRP A 936 14.82 8.47 -5.54
C TRP A 936 15.25 8.53 -4.06
N LEU A 937 15.01 9.65 -3.37
CA LEU A 937 15.29 9.78 -1.93
C LEU A 937 14.29 9.00 -1.08
N ALA A 938 13.01 9.00 -1.47
CA ALA A 938 11.94 8.25 -0.80
C ALA A 938 12.12 6.74 -0.90
N ASN A 939 12.56 6.26 -2.06
CA ASN A 939 12.85 4.84 -2.29
C ASN A 939 14.28 4.44 -1.88
N ASP A 940 14.98 5.30 -1.16
CA ASP A 940 16.34 5.07 -0.64
C ASP A 940 17.33 4.60 -1.72
N ARG A 941 17.17 5.08 -2.96
CA ARG A 941 18.08 4.77 -4.07
C ARG A 941 19.37 5.56 -3.99
N VAL A 942 19.30 6.72 -3.35
CA VAL A 942 20.37 7.72 -3.20
C VAL A 942 20.18 8.46 -1.89
N ASP A 943 21.24 9.08 -1.39
CA ASP A 943 21.18 10.05 -0.29
C ASP A 943 21.16 11.49 -0.81
N ARG A 944 21.56 11.68 -2.07
CA ARG A 944 21.66 12.97 -2.76
C ARG A 944 21.34 12.84 -4.24
N VAL A 945 20.74 13.86 -4.81
CA VAL A 945 20.53 14.05 -6.24
C VAL A 945 21.04 15.41 -6.66
N VAL A 946 21.85 15.44 -7.73
CA VAL A 946 22.25 16.67 -8.41
C VAL A 946 21.36 16.85 -9.64
N ILE A 947 20.52 17.87 -9.62
CA ILE A 947 19.69 18.26 -10.76
C ILE A 947 20.49 19.29 -11.57
N LEU A 948 20.73 19.00 -12.84
CA LEU A 948 21.44 19.84 -13.79
C LEU A 948 20.44 20.39 -14.81
N SER A 949 20.48 21.68 -15.12
CA SER A 949 19.59 22.26 -16.11
C SER A 949 20.26 23.39 -16.89
N ALA A 950 20.17 23.34 -18.22
CA ALA A 950 20.71 24.36 -19.11
C ALA A 950 20.00 24.29 -20.47
N ASP A 951 19.96 25.41 -21.18
CA ASP A 951 19.60 25.52 -22.60
C ASP A 951 20.15 26.86 -23.14
N ASP A 952 20.69 26.86 -24.37
CA ASP A 952 21.10 28.07 -25.10
C ASP A 952 20.50 28.11 -26.51
N VAL A 953 19.25 28.57 -26.60
CA VAL A 953 18.53 28.70 -27.87
C VAL A 953 18.79 30.03 -28.59
N THR A 954 19.52 30.95 -27.96
CA THR A 954 19.88 32.26 -28.52
C THR A 954 21.29 32.27 -29.10
N GLY A 955 22.01 31.16 -29.00
CA GLY A 955 23.29 30.93 -29.68
C GLY A 955 23.19 30.92 -31.22
N ASP A 956 24.33 31.16 -31.86
CA ASP A 956 24.47 31.40 -33.32
C ASP A 956 23.76 30.39 -34.22
N GLU A 957 23.87 29.10 -33.89
CA GLU A 957 23.37 28.03 -34.76
C GLU A 957 21.87 27.77 -34.56
N LEU A 958 21.35 27.98 -33.34
CA LEU A 958 19.96 27.70 -33.00
C LEU A 958 19.04 28.91 -33.23
N TRP A 959 19.55 30.13 -33.10
CA TRP A 959 18.76 31.37 -33.20
C TRP A 959 17.93 31.45 -34.48
N GLU A 960 18.51 31.15 -35.64
CA GLU A 960 17.81 31.24 -36.93
C GLU A 960 16.69 30.20 -37.11
N TRP A 961 16.68 29.15 -36.31
CA TRP A 961 15.67 28.09 -36.36
C TRP A 961 14.63 28.26 -35.27
N ILE A 962 15.09 28.44 -34.03
CA ILE A 962 14.22 28.61 -32.87
C ILE A 962 13.55 29.98 -32.92
N GLY A 963 14.31 31.06 -33.16
CA GLY A 963 13.76 32.41 -33.35
C GLY A 963 12.71 32.46 -34.46
N SER A 964 13.02 31.89 -35.63
CA SER A 964 12.07 31.80 -36.74
C SER A 964 10.86 30.93 -36.43
N GLY A 965 11.02 29.82 -35.71
CA GLY A 965 9.92 28.94 -35.31
C GLY A 965 8.93 29.63 -34.38
N PHE A 966 9.43 30.28 -33.32
CA PHE A 966 8.59 31.03 -32.39
C PHE A 966 7.93 32.25 -33.06
N ALA A 967 8.63 32.93 -33.97
CA ALA A 967 8.06 33.99 -34.79
C ALA A 967 6.94 33.47 -35.70
N ALA A 968 7.17 32.36 -36.39
CA ALA A 968 6.19 31.72 -37.27
C ALA A 968 4.91 31.32 -36.50
N SER A 969 5.05 30.80 -35.28
CA SER A 969 3.89 30.44 -34.43
C SER A 969 3.13 31.62 -33.82
N GLY A 970 3.62 32.86 -33.98
CA GLY A 970 3.05 34.03 -33.32
C GLY A 970 3.18 33.95 -31.80
N ALA A 971 4.27 33.39 -31.31
CA ALA A 971 4.54 33.21 -29.88
C ALA A 971 5.64 34.15 -29.37
N ALA A 972 6.55 34.62 -30.24
CA ALA A 972 7.58 35.60 -29.88
C ALA A 972 7.12 37.05 -30.06
N SER A 973 7.64 37.95 -29.22
CA SER A 973 7.55 39.39 -29.42
C SER A 973 8.49 39.85 -30.54
N THR A 974 8.10 40.90 -31.27
CA THR A 974 8.90 41.48 -32.37
C THR A 974 9.35 42.92 -32.09
N SER A 975 9.00 43.50 -30.93
CA SER A 975 9.48 44.84 -30.58
C SER A 975 10.99 44.83 -30.30
N ASN A 976 11.68 45.91 -30.64
CA ASN A 976 13.07 46.17 -30.29
C ASN A 976 13.22 46.99 -29.00
N VAL A 977 12.12 47.31 -28.32
CA VAL A 977 12.12 48.05 -27.05
C VAL A 977 11.77 47.09 -25.91
N VAL A 978 12.67 46.93 -24.94
CA VAL A 978 12.53 45.95 -23.85
C VAL A 978 11.24 46.16 -23.07
N GLU A 979 10.91 47.42 -22.75
CA GLU A 979 9.72 47.81 -21.98
C GLU A 979 8.38 47.63 -22.73
N GLU A 980 8.45 47.24 -24.01
CA GLU A 980 7.31 46.94 -24.87
C GLU A 980 7.25 45.46 -25.30
N ALA A 981 8.31 44.69 -25.05
CA ALA A 981 8.41 43.28 -25.40
C ALA A 981 8.30 42.37 -24.17
N ALA A 982 9.02 42.69 -23.09
CA ALA A 982 9.12 41.86 -21.90
C ALA A 982 8.06 42.27 -20.87
N LEU A 983 6.84 41.74 -21.02
CA LEU A 983 5.62 42.26 -20.41
C LEU A 983 4.85 41.23 -19.55
N PRO A 984 5.49 40.56 -18.56
CA PRO A 984 4.79 39.60 -17.69
C PRO A 984 3.60 40.27 -16.99
N PHE A 985 2.43 39.64 -17.06
CA PHE A 985 1.15 40.09 -16.46
C PHE A 985 0.59 41.43 -16.96
N ASP A 986 1.30 42.19 -17.81
CA ASP A 986 0.80 43.45 -18.34
C ASP A 986 -0.26 43.21 -19.43
N LYS A 987 -1.28 44.07 -19.47
CA LYS A 987 -2.34 44.03 -20.50
C LYS A 987 -1.81 44.16 -21.93
N ARG A 988 -0.61 44.74 -22.11
CA ARG A 988 0.04 44.98 -23.40
C ARG A 988 0.83 43.78 -23.94
N ARG A 989 0.92 42.67 -23.20
CA ARG A 989 1.70 41.49 -23.57
C ARG A 989 1.41 40.99 -24.99
N ASN A 990 2.46 40.61 -25.71
CA ASN A 990 2.41 40.37 -27.17
C ASN A 990 3.23 39.16 -27.64
N GLY A 991 3.82 38.37 -26.73
CA GLY A 991 4.65 37.21 -27.05
C GLY A 991 5.93 37.19 -26.24
N LEU A 992 6.55 36.02 -26.12
CA LEU A 992 7.76 35.81 -25.32
C LEU A 992 9.03 36.39 -25.99
N VAL A 993 10.03 36.72 -25.18
CA VAL A 993 11.41 37.00 -25.60
C VAL A 993 12.23 35.74 -25.30
N LEU A 994 13.03 35.28 -26.25
CA LEU A 994 13.86 34.08 -26.07
C LEU A 994 15.05 34.39 -25.18
N GLY A 995 15.45 33.43 -24.35
CA GLY A 995 16.61 33.53 -23.48
C GLY A 995 17.41 32.24 -23.43
N MET A 996 18.57 32.32 -22.81
CA MET A 996 19.40 31.18 -22.43
C MET A 996 19.61 31.17 -20.92
N GLY A 997 20.08 30.06 -20.37
CA GLY A 997 20.45 30.03 -18.96
C GLY A 997 21.02 28.69 -18.51
N ALA A 998 21.45 28.67 -17.25
CA ALA A 998 21.87 27.47 -16.55
C ALA A 998 21.44 27.54 -15.07
N ALA A 999 21.02 26.41 -14.51
CA ALA A 999 20.71 26.28 -13.10
C ALA A 999 21.00 24.85 -12.64
N ALA A 1000 21.43 24.69 -11.39
CA ALA A 1000 21.57 23.37 -10.81
C ALA A 1000 21.21 23.36 -9.32
N PHE A 1001 20.80 22.20 -8.83
CA PHE A 1001 20.28 22.01 -7.48
C PHE A 1001 20.86 20.75 -6.86
N VAL A 1002 21.18 20.80 -5.57
CA VAL A 1002 21.53 19.63 -4.77
C VAL A 1002 20.39 19.35 -3.81
N VAL A 1003 19.68 18.24 -4.04
CA VAL A 1003 18.60 17.75 -3.18
C VAL A 1003 19.09 16.55 -2.41
N GLU A 1004 19.00 16.55 -1.08
CA GLU A 1004 19.52 15.47 -0.24
C GLU A 1004 18.77 15.36 1.08
N ARG A 1005 19.11 14.35 1.87
CA ARG A 1005 18.63 14.24 3.25
C ARG A 1005 19.26 15.35 4.13
N LYS A 1006 18.48 15.95 5.03
CA LYS A 1006 18.93 17.00 5.95
C LYS A 1006 20.14 16.58 6.77
N SER A 1007 20.20 15.31 7.18
CA SER A 1007 21.32 14.72 7.90
C SER A 1007 22.64 14.78 7.12
N GLU A 1008 22.61 14.60 5.80
CA GLU A 1008 23.81 14.67 4.95
C GLU A 1008 24.37 16.10 4.90
N ALA A 1009 23.52 17.11 4.79
CA ALA A 1009 23.90 18.52 4.86
C ALA A 1009 24.45 18.89 6.25
N GLU A 1010 23.79 18.41 7.30
CA GLU A 1010 24.16 18.69 8.68
C GLU A 1010 25.53 18.11 9.05
N GLN A 1011 25.87 16.90 8.59
CA GLN A 1011 27.17 16.26 8.88
C GLN A 1011 28.36 17.17 8.53
N ARG A 1012 28.27 17.89 7.41
CA ARG A 1012 29.31 18.79 6.92
C ARG A 1012 29.14 20.25 7.36
N GLY A 1013 28.17 20.54 8.23
CA GLY A 1013 27.93 21.88 8.77
C GLY A 1013 27.21 22.82 7.81
N VAL A 1014 26.42 22.28 6.87
CA VAL A 1014 25.64 23.06 5.91
C VAL A 1014 24.20 23.14 6.37
N GLN A 1015 23.71 24.36 6.62
CA GLN A 1015 22.30 24.65 6.81
C GLN A 1015 21.62 24.67 5.44
N PRO A 1016 20.53 23.90 5.25
CA PRO A 1016 19.82 23.88 3.97
C PRO A 1016 19.15 25.22 3.65
N ILE A 1017 18.75 25.39 2.38
CA ILE A 1017 18.04 26.58 1.90
C ILE A 1017 16.54 26.42 2.12
N ALA A 1018 16.00 25.27 1.76
CA ALA A 1018 14.58 24.95 1.90
C ALA A 1018 14.36 23.44 2.05
N GLU A 1019 13.27 23.07 2.67
CA GLU A 1019 12.72 21.72 2.72
C GLU A 1019 11.77 21.51 1.54
N LEU A 1020 11.93 20.39 0.83
CA LEU A 1020 11.01 19.96 -0.24
C LEU A 1020 9.81 19.27 0.38
N LEU A 1021 8.63 19.90 0.32
CA LEU A 1021 7.38 19.34 0.84
C LEU A 1021 6.76 18.34 -0.13
N GLY A 1022 6.88 18.59 -1.43
CA GLY A 1022 6.47 17.68 -2.50
C GLY A 1022 6.70 18.24 -3.90
N ALA A 1023 6.76 17.36 -4.90
CA ALA A 1023 6.78 17.71 -6.33
C ALA A 1023 5.89 16.78 -7.15
N LYS A 1024 5.34 17.30 -8.26
CA LYS A 1024 4.39 16.57 -9.13
C LYS A 1024 4.54 16.97 -10.60
N THR A 1025 4.47 16.00 -11.48
CA THR A 1025 4.35 16.19 -12.93
C THR A 1025 3.02 15.66 -13.42
N ALA A 1026 2.43 16.35 -14.39
CA ALA A 1026 1.16 15.99 -15.00
C ALA A 1026 1.12 16.42 -16.47
N ASN A 1027 0.16 15.91 -17.22
CA ASN A 1027 -0.07 16.29 -18.61
C ASN A 1027 -1.56 16.38 -18.88
N SER A 1028 -2.02 17.52 -19.42
CA SER A 1028 -3.45 17.74 -19.66
C SER A 1028 -3.95 17.19 -21.00
N ALA A 1029 -3.09 16.57 -21.80
CA ALA A 1029 -3.34 15.95 -23.10
C ALA A 1029 -4.18 16.82 -24.08
N TYR A 1030 -4.07 18.14 -23.99
CA TYR A 1030 -5.04 19.05 -24.60
C TYR A 1030 -4.60 19.53 -25.99
N HIS A 1031 -3.43 20.16 -26.08
CA HIS A 1031 -2.94 20.72 -27.33
C HIS A 1031 -1.42 20.90 -27.28
N GLY A 1032 -0.76 20.79 -28.44
CA GLY A 1032 0.70 20.97 -28.53
C GLY A 1032 1.20 22.31 -27.98
N THR A 1033 0.39 23.35 -28.00
CA THR A 1033 0.75 24.73 -27.60
C THR A 1033 -0.22 25.40 -26.61
N ARG A 1034 -1.18 24.64 -26.03
CA ARG A 1034 -2.17 25.18 -25.09
C ARG A 1034 -2.36 24.21 -23.92
N LEU A 1035 -2.93 24.72 -22.84
CA LEU A 1035 -3.27 23.96 -21.65
C LEU A 1035 -4.78 23.82 -21.53
N ASP A 1036 -5.24 22.68 -20.99
CA ASP A 1036 -6.61 22.58 -20.49
C ASP A 1036 -6.68 23.29 -19.14
N VAL A 1037 -7.34 24.45 -19.15
CA VAL A 1037 -7.46 25.33 -17.99
C VAL A 1037 -8.11 24.64 -16.79
N GLU A 1038 -9.13 23.79 -17.01
CA GLU A 1038 -9.85 23.15 -15.90
C GLU A 1038 -9.04 21.99 -15.33
N HIS A 1039 -8.42 21.17 -16.19
CA HIS A 1039 -7.54 20.09 -15.73
C HIS A 1039 -6.31 20.62 -14.97
N VAL A 1040 -5.72 21.72 -15.43
CA VAL A 1040 -4.63 22.41 -14.72
C VAL A 1040 -5.11 22.83 -13.33
N ALA A 1041 -6.30 23.42 -13.23
CA ALA A 1041 -6.87 23.86 -11.96
C ALA A 1041 -7.11 22.69 -10.99
N GLU A 1042 -7.62 21.55 -11.47
CA GLU A 1042 -7.79 20.33 -10.66
C GLU A 1042 -6.45 19.74 -10.21
N THR A 1043 -5.44 19.75 -11.08
CA THR A 1043 -4.11 19.23 -10.78
C THR A 1043 -3.44 20.03 -9.67
N VAL A 1044 -3.50 21.36 -9.75
CA VAL A 1044 -2.96 22.27 -8.73
C VAL A 1044 -3.72 22.12 -7.41
N ASP A 1045 -5.06 22.02 -7.47
CA ASP A 1045 -5.90 21.86 -6.29
C ASP A 1045 -5.61 20.56 -5.53
N SER A 1046 -5.55 19.44 -6.26
CA SER A 1046 -5.23 18.13 -5.70
C SER A 1046 -3.81 18.10 -5.11
N PHE A 1047 -2.84 18.72 -5.77
CA PHE A 1047 -1.47 18.80 -5.27
C PHE A 1047 -1.37 19.57 -3.95
N VAL A 1048 -2.10 20.70 -3.83
CA VAL A 1048 -2.13 21.47 -2.57
C VAL A 1048 -2.87 20.69 -1.48
N GLU A 1049 -3.96 19.99 -1.81
CA GLU A 1049 -4.68 19.13 -0.87
C GLU A 1049 -3.78 18.01 -0.31
N GLU A 1050 -3.00 17.35 -1.17
CA GLU A 1050 -2.00 16.36 -0.75
C GLU A 1050 -1.00 16.96 0.25
N MET A 1051 -0.57 18.22 0.05
CA MET A 1051 0.35 18.89 0.96
C MET A 1051 -0.31 19.28 2.30
N GLU A 1052 -1.59 19.67 2.30
CA GLU A 1052 -2.36 19.91 3.52
C GLU A 1052 -2.47 18.65 4.37
N GLN A 1053 -2.84 17.53 3.75
CA GLN A 1053 -2.99 16.24 4.43
C GLN A 1053 -1.64 15.73 4.96
N ARG A 1054 -0.59 15.80 4.14
CA ARG A 1054 0.74 15.27 4.47
C ARG A 1054 1.44 16.07 5.58
N TRP A 1055 1.29 17.39 5.57
CA TRP A 1055 2.07 18.29 6.43
C TRP A 1055 1.24 19.03 7.49
N GLY A 1056 -0.07 18.79 7.54
CA GLY A 1056 -0.98 19.50 8.44
C GLY A 1056 -1.06 20.99 8.15
N LEU A 1057 -0.94 21.37 6.87
CA LEU A 1057 -0.98 22.75 6.43
C LEU A 1057 -2.43 23.18 6.17
N ASN A 1058 -2.66 24.49 6.23
CA ASN A 1058 -3.91 25.11 5.80
C ASN A 1058 -3.59 26.12 4.69
N ARG A 1059 -4.11 25.88 3.49
CA ARG A 1059 -3.78 26.65 2.29
C ARG A 1059 -4.14 28.13 2.40
N HIS A 1060 -5.23 28.47 3.09
CA HIS A 1060 -5.68 29.85 3.26
C HIS A 1060 -4.82 30.62 4.25
N GLN A 1061 -4.40 29.98 5.35
CA GLN A 1061 -3.44 30.58 6.30
C GLN A 1061 -2.05 30.72 5.69
N MET A 1062 -1.66 29.76 4.85
CA MET A 1062 -0.37 29.72 4.18
C MET A 1062 -0.22 30.79 3.09
N ALA A 1063 -1.31 31.15 2.40
CA ALA A 1063 -1.27 32.02 1.22
C ALA A 1063 -0.51 33.34 1.45
N LYS A 1064 -0.78 34.05 2.55
CA LYS A 1064 -0.07 35.29 2.94
C LYS A 1064 1.44 35.14 3.22
N GLU A 1065 1.92 33.92 3.43
CA GLU A 1065 3.34 33.59 3.68
C GLU A 1065 3.95 32.83 2.50
N LEU A 1066 3.21 32.74 1.37
CA LEU A 1066 3.59 31.97 0.20
C LEU A 1066 4.00 32.90 -0.95
N VAL A 1067 5.13 32.59 -1.58
CA VAL A 1067 5.50 33.15 -2.88
C VAL A 1067 5.25 32.12 -3.97
N PHE A 1068 4.48 32.50 -4.97
CA PHE A 1068 4.19 31.68 -6.13
C PHE A 1068 5.04 32.16 -7.32
N TYR A 1069 5.94 31.30 -7.79
CA TYR A 1069 6.74 31.55 -8.98
C TYR A 1069 6.01 31.07 -10.22
N SER A 1070 5.50 32.03 -10.98
CA SER A 1070 4.64 31.83 -12.15
C SER A 1070 5.41 31.36 -13.38
N HIS A 1071 4.79 30.53 -14.21
CA HIS A 1071 5.37 30.16 -15.51
C HIS A 1071 5.26 31.30 -16.53
N GLU A 1072 4.30 32.21 -16.37
CA GLU A 1072 3.90 33.24 -17.34
C GLU A 1072 5.02 33.76 -18.26
N THR A 1073 4.71 33.72 -19.56
CA THR A 1073 5.67 34.01 -20.64
C THR A 1073 5.25 35.19 -21.50
N TYR A 1074 4.35 36.05 -20.99
CA TYR A 1074 3.83 37.27 -21.64
C TYR A 1074 3.24 37.02 -23.04
N THR A 1075 2.53 35.89 -23.17
CA THR A 1075 1.74 35.54 -24.36
C THR A 1075 0.30 36.06 -24.25
N PRO A 1076 -0.43 36.23 -25.37
CA PRO A 1076 -1.77 36.84 -25.36
C PRO A 1076 -2.76 36.16 -24.39
N ALA A 1077 -3.67 36.97 -23.84
CA ALA A 1077 -4.52 36.63 -22.70
C ALA A 1077 -5.36 35.35 -22.81
N ARG A 1078 -5.96 35.08 -23.98
CA ARG A 1078 -6.89 33.97 -24.16
C ARG A 1078 -6.16 32.65 -24.42
N GLY A 1079 -6.29 31.70 -23.49
CA GLY A 1079 -5.74 30.34 -23.57
C GLY A 1079 -4.23 30.26 -23.32
N GLY A 1080 -3.64 31.28 -22.69
CA GLY A 1080 -2.22 31.35 -22.31
C GLY A 1080 -1.96 30.92 -20.86
N SER A 1081 -0.67 30.81 -20.51
CA SER A 1081 -0.19 30.36 -19.18
C SER A 1081 -0.79 31.15 -18.02
N ALA A 1082 -0.75 32.50 -18.04
CA ALA A 1082 -1.28 33.32 -16.95
C ALA A 1082 -2.77 33.08 -16.69
N GLN A 1083 -3.58 32.88 -17.73
CA GLN A 1083 -5.00 32.62 -17.54
C GLN A 1083 -5.21 31.26 -16.85
N SER A 1084 -4.51 30.22 -17.31
CA SER A 1084 -4.55 28.88 -16.69
C SER A 1084 -4.07 28.91 -15.24
N GLU A 1085 -2.97 29.61 -14.97
CA GLU A 1085 -2.41 29.75 -13.62
C GLU A 1085 -3.34 30.50 -12.67
N VAL A 1086 -3.85 31.66 -13.10
CA VAL A 1086 -4.75 32.45 -12.25
C VAL A 1086 -6.03 31.67 -11.97
N ARG A 1087 -6.61 31.01 -12.98
CA ARG A 1087 -7.78 30.16 -12.78
C ARG A 1087 -7.50 29.03 -11.79
N ALA A 1088 -6.33 28.39 -11.90
CA ALA A 1088 -5.91 27.34 -10.98
C ALA A 1088 -5.75 27.87 -9.55
N LEU A 1089 -5.03 28.97 -9.36
CA LEU A 1089 -4.85 29.60 -8.04
C LEU A 1089 -6.18 29.99 -7.42
N ARG A 1090 -7.09 30.61 -8.19
CA ARG A 1090 -8.42 31.00 -7.70
C ARG A 1090 -9.28 29.81 -7.32
N LYS A 1091 -9.20 28.69 -8.05
CA LYS A 1091 -9.88 27.44 -7.68
C LYS A 1091 -9.32 26.88 -6.38
N THR A 1092 -8.00 26.85 -6.25
CA THR A 1092 -7.29 26.21 -5.13
C THR A 1092 -7.32 27.02 -3.84
N PHE A 1093 -7.12 28.35 -3.91
CA PHE A 1093 -6.96 29.23 -2.75
C PHE A 1093 -8.13 30.20 -2.55
N GLY A 1094 -9.08 30.28 -3.49
CA GLY A 1094 -10.21 31.22 -3.40
C GLY A 1094 -9.76 32.67 -3.30
N ASP A 1095 -10.38 33.41 -2.37
CA ASP A 1095 -10.05 34.82 -2.10
C ASP A 1095 -8.63 35.01 -1.56
N SER A 1096 -8.05 34.00 -0.88
CA SER A 1096 -6.67 34.04 -0.37
C SER A 1096 -5.61 34.12 -1.47
N THR A 1097 -5.99 33.91 -2.74
CA THR A 1097 -5.11 34.12 -3.89
C THR A 1097 -4.55 35.55 -3.94
N ASP A 1098 -5.32 36.55 -3.48
CA ASP A 1098 -4.88 37.94 -3.48
C ASP A 1098 -3.84 38.26 -2.40
N GLU A 1099 -3.64 37.37 -1.43
CA GLU A 1099 -2.69 37.58 -0.33
C GLU A 1099 -1.29 37.04 -0.66
N MET A 1100 -1.17 36.07 -1.58
CA MET A 1100 0.12 35.46 -1.93
C MET A 1100 0.93 36.33 -2.90
N VAL A 1101 2.26 36.34 -2.73
CA VAL A 1101 3.16 37.12 -3.58
C VAL A 1101 3.39 36.37 -4.90
N ILE A 1102 3.10 36.99 -6.04
CA ILE A 1102 3.37 36.42 -7.36
C ILE A 1102 4.69 36.97 -7.91
N ALA A 1103 5.61 36.08 -8.28
CA ALA A 1103 6.93 36.42 -8.81
C ALA A 1103 7.20 35.79 -10.19
N ASN A 1104 8.03 36.47 -11.00
CA ASN A 1104 8.47 36.01 -12.33
C ASN A 1104 9.76 36.74 -12.74
N THR A 1105 10.69 36.04 -13.39
CA THR A 1105 11.99 36.60 -13.82
C THR A 1105 12.16 36.66 -15.34
N LYS A 1106 11.23 36.09 -16.12
CA LYS A 1106 11.32 36.02 -17.59
C LYS A 1106 11.27 37.38 -18.27
N GLY A 1107 10.70 38.38 -17.60
CA GLY A 1107 10.72 39.76 -18.07
C GLY A 1107 12.10 40.42 -18.03
N PHE A 1108 13.06 39.86 -17.30
CA PHE A 1108 14.45 40.33 -17.28
C PHE A 1108 15.39 39.40 -18.05
N THR A 1109 15.12 38.10 -18.06
CA THR A 1109 16.03 37.08 -18.59
C THR A 1109 15.66 36.59 -20.00
N GLY A 1110 14.45 36.90 -20.47
CA GLY A 1110 13.82 36.14 -21.55
C GLY A 1110 13.35 34.78 -21.03
N HIS A 1111 12.82 33.93 -21.91
CA HIS A 1111 12.41 32.58 -21.55
C HIS A 1111 13.56 31.60 -21.86
N PRO A 1112 14.17 30.97 -20.83
CA PRO A 1112 15.33 30.09 -20.98
C PRO A 1112 14.93 28.63 -21.26
N MET A 1113 13.79 28.40 -21.90
CA MET A 1113 13.26 27.05 -22.19
C MET A 1113 13.18 26.15 -20.95
N GLY A 1114 13.91 25.03 -20.91
CA GLY A 1114 13.82 24.01 -19.85
C GLY A 1114 14.54 24.36 -18.55
N VAL A 1115 15.16 25.54 -18.47
CA VAL A 1115 16.02 25.96 -17.37
C VAL A 1115 15.25 26.48 -16.16
N GLY A 1116 15.60 25.98 -14.97
CA GLY A 1116 14.98 26.35 -13.70
C GLY A 1116 15.46 27.68 -13.10
N ILE A 1117 15.46 28.79 -13.87
CA ILE A 1117 15.82 30.13 -13.33
C ILE A 1117 14.85 30.53 -12.21
N GLU A 1118 13.56 30.27 -12.40
CA GLU A 1118 12.53 30.57 -11.40
C GLU A 1118 12.67 29.70 -10.15
N ASP A 1119 12.98 28.42 -10.30
CA ASP A 1119 13.24 27.51 -9.17
C ASP A 1119 14.43 28.04 -8.34
N ALA A 1120 15.54 28.41 -9.00
CA ALA A 1120 16.70 28.99 -8.33
C ALA A 1120 16.40 30.34 -7.65
N SER A 1121 15.66 31.23 -8.33
CA SER A 1121 15.21 32.52 -7.78
C SER A 1121 14.28 32.33 -6.58
N MET A 1122 13.41 31.31 -6.60
CA MET A 1122 12.55 30.97 -5.47
C MET A 1122 13.37 30.55 -4.25
N PHE A 1123 14.34 29.66 -4.41
CA PHE A 1123 15.21 29.24 -3.31
C PHE A 1123 16.03 30.41 -2.76
N TYR A 1124 16.64 31.22 -3.63
CA TYR A 1124 17.38 32.41 -3.23
C TYR A 1124 16.49 33.42 -2.49
N GLY A 1125 15.27 33.62 -2.99
CA GLY A 1125 14.31 34.53 -2.40
C GLY A 1125 13.78 34.07 -1.04
N LEU A 1126 13.57 32.77 -0.85
CA LEU A 1126 13.21 32.21 0.46
C LEU A 1126 14.36 32.28 1.46
N LEU A 1127 15.61 32.13 1.00
CA LEU A 1127 16.82 32.24 1.83
C LEU A 1127 17.02 33.68 2.33
N ASN A 1128 16.97 34.64 1.42
CA ASN A 1128 17.32 36.04 1.70
C ASN A 1128 16.10 36.91 2.01
N LYS A 1129 14.89 36.34 1.92
CA LYS A 1129 13.60 37.07 2.01
C LYS A 1129 13.51 38.21 1.01
N ARG A 1130 14.09 38.03 -0.18
CA ARG A 1130 14.19 39.07 -1.22
C ARG A 1130 13.72 38.54 -2.57
N ILE A 1131 12.65 39.12 -3.09
CA ILE A 1131 11.99 38.68 -4.34
C ILE A 1131 12.24 39.72 -5.44
N PRO A 1132 12.44 39.31 -6.70
CA PRO A 1132 12.55 40.24 -7.84
C PRO A 1132 11.20 40.92 -8.16
N PRO A 1133 11.21 42.17 -8.64
CA PRO A 1133 9.98 42.84 -9.09
C PRO A 1133 9.41 42.20 -10.36
N ILE A 1134 8.14 42.44 -10.66
CA ILE A 1134 7.60 42.13 -12.00
C ILE A 1134 8.10 43.18 -13.01
N ALA A 1135 8.80 42.73 -14.05
CA ALA A 1135 9.34 43.60 -15.08
C ALA A 1135 8.24 44.34 -15.87
N ASN A 1136 8.46 45.63 -16.11
CA ASN A 1136 7.72 46.46 -17.07
C ASN A 1136 6.18 46.47 -16.94
N HIS A 1137 5.63 46.11 -15.78
CA HIS A 1137 4.19 46.14 -15.52
C HIS A 1137 3.71 47.58 -15.31
N LYS A 1138 3.04 48.15 -16.32
CA LYS A 1138 2.53 49.53 -16.37
C LYS A 1138 1.02 49.61 -16.54
N VAL A 1139 0.40 48.60 -17.16
CA VAL A 1139 -1.04 48.57 -17.43
C VAL A 1139 -1.65 47.30 -16.82
N LEU A 1140 -2.56 47.51 -15.87
CA LEU A 1140 -3.33 46.45 -15.22
C LEU A 1140 -4.19 45.70 -16.24
N ASP A 1141 -4.19 44.38 -16.12
CA ASP A 1141 -5.12 43.53 -16.85
C ASP A 1141 -6.30 43.13 -15.95
N GLU A 1142 -7.47 43.65 -16.29
CA GLU A 1142 -8.74 43.34 -15.61
C GLU A 1142 -9.05 41.84 -15.61
N GLU A 1143 -8.57 41.06 -16.60
CA GLU A 1143 -8.79 39.62 -16.68
C GLU A 1143 -8.01 38.81 -15.62
N LEU A 1144 -6.95 39.38 -15.04
CA LEU A 1144 -6.10 38.71 -14.05
C LEU A 1144 -6.54 39.00 -12.60
N GLY A 1145 -7.43 39.98 -12.39
CA GLY A 1145 -7.93 40.35 -11.07
C GLY A 1145 -6.90 41.08 -10.19
N ASN A 1146 -7.02 40.96 -8.87
CA ASN A 1146 -6.27 41.75 -7.89
C ASN A 1146 -5.00 41.04 -7.37
N LEU A 1147 -4.26 40.34 -8.25
CA LEU A 1147 -3.06 39.60 -7.85
C LEU A 1147 -2.03 40.50 -7.15
N ASN A 1148 -1.48 40.03 -6.04
CA ASN A 1148 -0.37 40.67 -5.35
C ASN A 1148 0.96 40.38 -6.06
N LEU A 1149 1.21 41.12 -7.15
CA LEU A 1149 2.44 41.04 -7.93
C LEU A 1149 3.63 41.62 -7.14
N SER A 1150 4.78 40.93 -7.17
CA SER A 1150 5.97 41.41 -6.46
C SER A 1150 6.43 42.78 -6.96
N THR A 1151 6.70 43.68 -6.02
CA THR A 1151 7.25 45.02 -6.26
C THR A 1151 8.77 45.06 -6.13
N GLY A 1152 9.42 43.92 -5.88
CA GLY A 1152 10.84 43.82 -5.60
C GLY A 1152 11.22 44.18 -4.16
N GLY A 1153 12.32 43.62 -3.67
CA GLY A 1153 12.86 43.93 -2.35
C GLY A 1153 12.50 42.90 -1.28
N ASP A 1154 12.39 43.36 -0.03
CA ASP A 1154 12.27 42.50 1.16
C ASP A 1154 10.82 42.04 1.43
N TYR A 1155 10.67 40.75 1.74
CA TYR A 1155 9.43 40.07 2.11
C TYR A 1155 9.68 39.13 3.32
N PRO A 1156 9.85 39.70 4.53
CA PRO A 1156 10.28 38.95 5.72
C PRO A 1156 9.30 37.86 6.17
N GLU A 1157 8.03 37.98 5.81
CA GLU A 1157 6.94 37.06 6.17
C GLU A 1157 6.94 35.75 5.38
N LEU A 1158 7.68 35.65 4.28
CA LEU A 1158 7.66 34.47 3.41
C LEU A 1158 8.22 33.23 4.11
N LYS A 1159 7.43 32.16 4.12
CA LYS A 1159 7.83 30.84 4.65
C LYS A 1159 7.69 29.71 3.64
N TYR A 1160 6.87 29.90 2.61
CA TYR A 1160 6.56 28.87 1.62
C TYR A 1160 6.83 29.36 0.21
N GLY A 1161 7.32 28.46 -0.64
CA GLY A 1161 7.47 28.69 -2.07
C GLY A 1161 6.69 27.64 -2.84
N MET A 1162 6.02 28.06 -3.90
CA MET A 1162 5.39 27.16 -4.85
C MET A 1162 5.80 27.54 -6.26
N ARG A 1163 6.20 26.54 -7.06
CA ARG A 1163 6.55 26.69 -8.46
C ARG A 1163 5.49 26.02 -9.32
N PHE A 1164 4.99 26.76 -10.30
CA PHE A 1164 4.23 26.21 -11.42
C PHE A 1164 5.03 26.38 -12.70
N ALA A 1165 5.25 25.29 -13.44
CA ALA A 1165 5.88 25.32 -14.75
C ALA A 1165 4.97 24.61 -15.76
N ALA A 1166 4.80 25.19 -16.94
CA ALA A 1166 4.09 24.58 -18.05
C ALA A 1166 5.03 24.40 -19.25
N GLY A 1167 4.76 23.41 -20.09
CA GLY A 1167 5.53 23.14 -21.29
C GLY A 1167 4.65 22.86 -22.50
N PHE A 1168 5.24 22.97 -23.71
CA PHE A 1168 4.63 22.46 -24.93
C PHE A 1168 4.23 20.99 -24.76
N GLY A 1169 3.16 20.58 -25.46
CA GLY A 1169 2.55 19.25 -25.28
C GLY A 1169 1.69 19.14 -24.02
N SER A 1170 1.23 20.27 -23.48
CA SER A 1170 0.41 20.36 -22.26
C SER A 1170 1.05 19.78 -21.00
N GLN A 1171 2.38 19.86 -20.89
CA GLN A 1171 3.13 19.37 -19.72
C GLN A 1171 3.00 20.35 -18.55
N ILE A 1172 2.94 19.81 -17.32
CA ILE A 1172 2.83 20.56 -16.07
C ILE A 1172 3.85 20.01 -15.08
N GLY A 1173 4.61 20.91 -14.43
CA GLY A 1173 5.49 20.60 -13.30
C GLY A 1173 5.15 21.50 -12.11
N LEU A 1174 5.03 20.90 -10.94
CA LEU A 1174 4.72 21.55 -9.67
C LEU A 1174 5.77 21.19 -8.63
N SER A 1175 6.22 22.15 -7.84
CA SER A 1175 6.99 21.89 -6.62
C SER A 1175 6.58 22.84 -5.50
N MET A 1176 6.64 22.35 -4.27
CA MET A 1176 6.29 23.12 -3.08
C MET A 1176 7.33 22.90 -1.99
N VAL A 1177 7.76 24.01 -1.40
CA VAL A 1177 8.90 24.03 -0.48
C VAL A 1177 8.61 24.92 0.73
N ARG A 1178 9.28 24.64 1.84
CA ARG A 1178 9.26 25.43 3.07
C ARG A 1178 10.65 26.00 3.33
N SER A 1179 10.76 27.30 3.60
CA SER A 1179 12.05 27.95 3.86
C SER A 1179 12.72 27.37 5.11
N TRP A 1180 14.03 27.17 5.06
CA TRP A 1180 14.79 26.73 6.23
C TRP A 1180 15.27 27.93 7.05
N PRO A 1181 15.09 27.95 8.38
CA PRO A 1181 15.61 29.03 9.22
C PRO A 1181 17.14 28.92 9.33
N ILE A 1182 17.86 29.98 8.95
CA ILE A 1182 19.32 30.06 9.08
C ILE A 1182 19.69 30.76 10.38
N VAL A 1183 20.57 30.15 11.17
CA VAL A 1183 21.14 30.74 12.39
C VAL A 1183 22.66 30.88 12.21
N GLY A 1184 23.17 32.12 12.20
CA GLY A 1184 24.60 32.38 11.98
C GLY A 1184 25.02 32.18 10.52
N GLU A 1185 26.18 31.56 10.29
CA GLU A 1185 26.67 31.25 8.94
C GLU A 1185 25.96 30.02 8.36
N ARG A 1186 25.57 30.07 7.08
CA ARG A 1186 24.92 28.94 6.41
C ARG A 1186 25.83 27.72 6.30
N ILE A 1187 27.12 27.92 6.05
CA ILE A 1187 28.14 26.87 5.97
C ILE A 1187 29.17 27.13 7.07
N ASP A 1188 29.22 26.26 8.07
CA ASP A 1188 30.28 26.30 9.08
C ASP A 1188 31.58 25.75 8.45
N GLY A 1189 32.45 26.68 8.03
CA GLY A 1189 33.70 26.33 7.36
C GLY A 1189 34.66 25.48 8.21
N LYS A 1190 34.62 25.61 9.54
CA LYS A 1190 35.45 24.79 10.44
C LYS A 1190 34.90 23.37 10.50
N ARG A 1191 33.58 23.21 10.62
CA ARG A 1191 32.92 21.91 10.61
C ARG A 1191 33.07 21.23 9.25
N LEU A 1192 32.99 21.97 8.15
CA LEU A 1192 33.22 21.46 6.81
C LEU A 1192 34.67 20.98 6.61
N LEU A 1193 35.66 21.76 7.02
CA LEU A 1193 37.08 21.37 6.96
C LEU A 1193 37.35 20.13 7.82
N THR A 1194 36.81 20.11 9.03
CA THR A 1194 36.91 18.97 9.95
C THR A 1194 36.27 17.73 9.34
N TRP A 1195 35.10 17.87 8.72
CA TRP A 1195 34.43 16.79 8.00
C TRP A 1195 35.30 16.24 6.86
N CYS A 1196 35.95 17.11 6.07
CA CYS A 1196 36.85 16.68 4.99
C CYS A 1196 38.10 15.93 5.52
N ARG A 1197 38.72 16.45 6.58
CA ARG A 1197 39.87 15.83 7.25
C ARG A 1197 39.53 14.47 7.81
N ASN A 1198 38.35 14.34 8.42
CA ASN A 1198 37.83 13.07 8.91
C ASN A 1198 37.56 12.09 7.77
N LEU A 1199 37.05 12.58 6.63
CA LEU A 1199 36.76 11.74 5.46
C LEU A 1199 38.02 11.19 4.78
N ALA A 1200 39.08 12.01 4.73
CA ALA A 1200 40.36 11.65 4.16
C ALA A 1200 41.35 11.04 5.18
N GLU A 1201 40.96 11.05 6.46
CA GLU A 1201 41.78 10.68 7.62
C GLU A 1201 43.16 11.34 7.58
N ASN A 1202 43.16 12.64 7.27
CA ASN A 1202 44.37 13.43 7.07
C ASN A 1202 44.13 14.89 7.49
N ASP A 1203 44.85 15.33 8.52
CA ASP A 1203 44.76 16.68 9.06
C ASP A 1203 45.38 17.76 8.15
N ASP A 1204 46.21 17.36 7.19
CA ASP A 1204 46.86 18.24 6.23
C ASP A 1204 45.93 18.59 5.05
N ILE A 1205 44.68 18.10 5.04
CA ILE A 1205 43.68 18.52 4.06
C ILE A 1205 43.39 20.00 4.24
N GLN A 1206 43.43 20.70 3.12
CA GLN A 1206 43.00 22.08 2.96
C GLN A 1206 41.80 22.16 2.02
N LEU A 1207 40.90 23.11 2.30
CA LEU A 1207 39.82 23.48 1.40
C LEU A 1207 40.20 24.70 0.61
N ARG A 1208 39.97 24.67 -0.69
CA ARG A 1208 40.22 25.81 -1.58
C ARG A 1208 39.14 25.89 -2.65
N VAL A 1209 38.85 27.11 -3.10
CA VAL A 1209 38.15 27.29 -4.37
C VAL A 1209 39.20 27.32 -5.47
N LEU A 1210 39.19 26.32 -6.35
CA LEU A 1210 40.07 26.18 -7.50
C LEU A 1210 39.22 26.18 -8.76
N ASP A 1211 39.42 27.14 -9.66
CA ASP A 1211 38.63 27.35 -10.87
C ASP A 1211 37.13 27.17 -10.59
N ASN A 1212 36.59 28.01 -9.70
CA ASN A 1212 35.19 27.97 -9.25
C ASN A 1212 34.69 26.68 -8.59
N LYS A 1213 35.49 25.62 -8.48
CA LYS A 1213 35.15 24.36 -7.78
C LYS A 1213 35.61 24.44 -6.33
N LEU A 1214 34.80 23.96 -5.41
CA LEU A 1214 35.31 23.66 -4.06
C LEU A 1214 36.13 22.38 -4.13
N VAL A 1215 37.40 22.42 -3.73
CA VAL A 1215 38.29 21.27 -3.70
C VAL A 1215 38.86 21.03 -2.31
N ALA A 1216 39.08 19.76 -1.97
CA ALA A 1216 39.77 19.30 -0.77
C ALA A 1216 41.00 18.49 -1.18
N TYR A 1217 42.19 18.92 -0.79
CA TYR A 1217 43.46 18.27 -1.15
C TYR A 1217 44.53 18.45 -0.07
N VAL A 1218 45.60 17.64 -0.15
CA VAL A 1218 46.78 17.77 0.72
C VAL A 1218 47.81 18.64 0.03
N ASP A 1219 48.23 19.73 0.67
CA ASP A 1219 49.22 20.65 0.12
C ASP A 1219 50.62 20.05 0.22
N GLY A 1220 51.19 19.63 -0.91
CA GLY A 1220 52.60 19.22 -0.97
C GLY A 1220 53.46 20.43 -1.31
N ASP A 1221 54.51 20.69 -0.52
CA ASP A 1221 55.47 21.80 -0.66
C ASP A 1221 55.58 22.33 -2.11
N ASN A 1222 54.82 23.38 -2.43
CA ASN A 1222 54.84 24.18 -3.67
C ASN A 1222 55.35 23.46 -4.94
N ASN A 1223 54.47 22.71 -5.63
CA ASN A 1223 54.43 22.58 -7.10
C ASN A 1223 53.29 21.64 -7.53
N LEU A 1224 52.05 22.16 -7.50
CA LEU A 1224 50.93 21.60 -8.27
C LEU A 1224 51.15 21.81 -9.77
#